data_AF-L5KRY8-F1
#
_entry.id   AF-L5KRY8-F1
#
_cell.length_a   1.000
_cell.length_b   1.000
_cell.length_c   1.000
_cell.angle_alpha   90.00
_cell.angle_beta   90.00
_cell.angle_gamma   90.00
#
_symmetry.space_group_name_H-M   'P 1'
#
loop_
_entity.id
_entity.type
_entity.pdbx_description
1 polymer ?
#
loop_
_entity_poly.entity_id
_entity_poly.type
_entity_poly.pdbx_seq_one_letter_code
_entity_poly.pdbx_strand_id
1 'polypeptide(L)'
;MGSQVGGVFVTGSALCGESSAQPGGPSQREQARSPQPCSPSDESRVPGDKQRLRASQRPPVISRHSPGLAPQPDYGLKTSQRSVQVPVTSSSSQLSSSGSSSSSTVPSASTVILQASHCSMTRACQQPPIVFLPKLVYDMVTSTDSSGLPKAASLLPSHSVMWASSFRPLLSKTMTSTEQSLYYRQWTVPRPSHMDYGDRAEGRGDSFHPRRLLLSGPPQIGKTGAYLQFLSILSRMLIRLTEVDVYDEEEINIDLEEESDWQYLHHGDPWPDLELFRKLPFDYLIHDPKYEDASLICSHHQGVKRQDRANPRKPEELYVRRQTSRMRLSKYAAYNTYHHCEQCHQYMGFHPRYQLYESTLHAFAFSYSMLGEEIQLHFIIPKSKEHHFVFSQPGGQLESMRLPLVTDKSHEYIKSPTFTPTTGRHEHGLFNLYHAMDGASHLHVLVVKEYEMAIYKKYWPNHIMLVLPSIFNSAGVGAAHFLIKELSSHNLELERSRQEELGIKPQDIWPFIVISDDSCVMWNVVDVDCGGDRSRDVTLPTLSREFSWSERNVSLKYIMQHIEASPNITHYALIGMRKWSSKTGSREVRKPFSRCHVHDFIILNVDLTQNVQYNQNRFLCDDVDFNLRVHSAGLLLCRFNRFSVMKKQMAVGGHRSLHITSKVSDHPVAVVPAQYICAPDSKHPFLAAPAQLLLEKFLQQHSHRFFPLSLRNHGHPVLLVDCYLNLGSQISVCYVSSRPHSLNISCSDFMFSGLLLYLCDSFVGASFLKKFHFLKGATLCVICQDRNSLRQTVVRLELEDEWQFRLRDEFQTANAKEDLTGRHI
;
A
#
# COMPACT_ATOMS: atom_id res chain seq x y z
N MET A 1 25.97 -56.95 -47.75
CA MET A 1 25.45 -56.42 -46.47
C MET A 1 25.13 -54.94 -46.66
N GLY A 2 24.16 -54.39 -45.93
CA GLY A 2 23.55 -53.10 -46.28
C GLY A 2 24.43 -51.88 -46.01
N SER A 3 25.09 -51.35 -47.05
CA SER A 3 25.69 -50.02 -47.08
C SER A 3 25.84 -49.53 -48.51
N GLN A 4 25.10 -48.49 -48.87
CA GLN A 4 25.28 -47.60 -50.04
C GLN A 4 24.32 -46.41 -49.85
N VAL A 5 24.53 -45.17 -50.32
CA VAL A 5 25.69 -44.27 -50.58
C VAL A 5 25.20 -43.22 -51.59
N GLY A 6 25.61 -41.95 -51.42
CA GLY A 6 25.35 -40.86 -52.38
C GLY A 6 24.07 -40.05 -52.08
N GLY A 7 24.01 -38.76 -52.42
CA GLY A 7 25.05 -37.92 -53.04
C GLY A 7 24.67 -36.43 -53.07
N VAL A 8 25.67 -35.57 -53.25
CA VAL A 8 25.56 -34.09 -53.36
C VAL A 8 25.33 -33.69 -54.84
N PHE A 9 24.67 -32.55 -55.13
CA PHE A 9 25.16 -31.47 -56.04
C PHE A 9 24.08 -30.41 -56.46
N VAL A 10 24.20 -29.20 -55.89
CA VAL A 10 24.34 -27.85 -56.51
C VAL A 10 23.47 -27.41 -57.74
N THR A 11 22.90 -26.19 -57.62
CA THR A 11 22.40 -25.21 -58.65
C THR A 11 21.19 -25.49 -59.56
N GLY A 12 20.40 -24.44 -59.83
CA GLY A 12 19.48 -24.34 -60.98
C GLY A 12 18.39 -23.26 -60.82
N SER A 13 18.43 -22.17 -61.61
CA SER A 13 17.49 -21.04 -61.56
C SER A 13 16.27 -21.19 -62.50
N ALA A 14 15.32 -20.23 -62.39
CA ALA A 14 14.40 -19.77 -63.46
C ALA A 14 13.14 -20.64 -63.75
N LEU A 15 12.01 -20.14 -64.29
CA LEU A 15 11.47 -18.77 -64.46
C LEU A 15 9.96 -18.83 -64.83
N CYS A 16 9.30 -17.65 -64.84
CA CYS A 16 8.02 -17.33 -65.51
C CYS A 16 6.70 -17.94 -64.96
N GLY A 17 5.53 -17.32 -65.19
CA GLY A 17 5.29 -16.11 -66.01
C GLY A 17 4.02 -15.34 -65.66
N GLU A 18 3.95 -14.10 -66.16
CA GLU A 18 2.88 -13.12 -65.96
C GLU A 18 1.76 -13.24 -67.02
N SER A 19 0.59 -12.63 -66.77
CA SER A 19 -0.07 -11.77 -67.79
C SER A 19 -1.24 -10.93 -67.27
N SER A 20 -1.16 -9.64 -67.64
CA SER A 20 -2.16 -8.56 -67.64
C SER A 20 -3.64 -8.90 -67.88
N ALA A 21 -4.57 -8.18 -67.21
CA ALA A 21 -5.59 -7.34 -67.89
C ALA A 21 -6.45 -6.46 -66.93
N GLN A 22 -6.68 -5.20 -67.34
CA GLN A 22 -7.87 -4.38 -67.01
C GLN A 22 -8.85 -4.46 -68.24
N PRO A 23 -10.07 -3.83 -68.28
CA PRO A 23 -10.72 -2.90 -67.34
C PRO A 23 -12.22 -3.19 -67.04
N GLY A 24 -12.89 -2.30 -66.29
CA GLY A 24 -14.34 -2.08 -66.41
C GLY A 24 -15.14 -1.94 -65.10
N GLY A 25 -15.85 -0.81 -64.96
CA GLY A 25 -17.08 -0.68 -64.15
C GLY A 25 -18.18 -0.11 -65.06
N PRO A 26 -19.24 0.56 -64.55
CA PRO A 26 -19.75 0.63 -63.16
C PRO A 26 -21.26 0.27 -63.09
N SER A 27 -21.91 0.31 -61.91
CA SER A 27 -23.25 0.94 -61.73
C SER A 27 -23.84 0.84 -60.30
N GLN A 28 -24.60 1.90 -59.96
CA GLN A 28 -25.82 2.05 -59.15
C GLN A 28 -26.15 1.02 -58.02
N ARG A 29 -26.42 1.37 -56.75
CA ARG A 29 -27.22 2.46 -56.10
C ARG A 29 -28.67 2.05 -55.81
N GLU A 30 -28.97 1.73 -54.55
CA GLU A 30 -30.15 2.08 -53.71
C GLU A 30 -29.94 1.43 -52.32
N GLN A 31 -30.16 2.05 -51.14
CA GLN A 31 -31.37 2.63 -50.54
C GLN A 31 -32.51 1.59 -50.31
N ALA A 32 -33.11 1.47 -49.11
CA ALA A 32 -32.80 2.05 -47.79
C ALA A 32 -33.57 1.32 -46.65
N ARG A 33 -33.36 1.81 -45.41
CA ARG A 33 -34.25 1.72 -44.21
C ARG A 33 -34.34 0.40 -43.42
N SER A 34 -34.00 0.53 -42.13
CA SER A 34 -34.52 -0.23 -40.99
C SER A 34 -36.03 -0.02 -40.77
N PRO A 35 -36.69 -0.85 -39.93
CA PRO A 35 -37.02 -0.33 -38.59
C PRO A 35 -36.97 -1.35 -37.41
N GLN A 36 -36.91 -0.81 -36.21
CA GLN A 36 -37.30 -1.40 -34.90
C GLN A 36 -38.58 -0.67 -34.41
N PRO A 37 -39.14 -0.96 -33.21
CA PRO A 37 -39.46 -2.26 -32.58
C PRO A 37 -40.94 -2.30 -32.12
N CYS A 38 -41.44 -3.40 -31.51
CA CYS A 38 -42.60 -3.33 -30.59
C CYS A 38 -42.81 -4.58 -29.71
N SER A 39 -43.50 -4.38 -28.58
CA SER A 39 -44.09 -5.34 -27.62
C SER A 39 -45.22 -4.59 -26.86
N PRO A 40 -45.95 -5.12 -25.85
CA PRO A 40 -46.15 -6.50 -25.36
C PRO A 40 -47.66 -6.89 -25.26
N SER A 41 -48.01 -8.07 -24.70
CA SER A 41 -49.25 -8.31 -23.90
C SER A 41 -49.33 -9.75 -23.32
N ASP A 42 -50.27 -9.97 -22.38
CA ASP A 42 -50.32 -11.10 -21.43
C ASP A 42 -51.39 -12.20 -21.70
N GLU A 43 -51.25 -13.33 -20.97
CA GLU A 43 -52.31 -14.24 -20.48
C GLU A 43 -53.21 -15.04 -21.48
N SER A 44 -53.67 -16.28 -21.20
CA SER A 44 -53.59 -17.14 -20.00
C SER A 44 -53.96 -18.64 -20.25
N ARG A 45 -53.75 -19.47 -19.21
CA ARG A 45 -54.42 -20.75 -18.86
C ARG A 45 -53.98 -22.08 -19.54
N VAL A 46 -54.22 -23.16 -18.77
CA VAL A 46 -53.78 -24.57 -18.94
C VAL A 46 -54.95 -25.46 -18.49
N PRO A 47 -55.06 -26.75 -18.90
CA PRO A 47 -54.87 -27.81 -17.89
C PRO A 47 -54.34 -29.19 -18.37
N GLY A 48 -53.52 -29.83 -17.53
CA GLY A 48 -53.43 -31.30 -17.43
C GLY A 48 -52.38 -32.04 -18.30
N ASP A 49 -51.83 -33.20 -17.89
CA ASP A 49 -52.07 -33.94 -16.64
C ASP A 49 -50.98 -35.02 -16.33
N LYS A 50 -50.53 -35.14 -15.06
CA LYS A 50 -49.77 -36.26 -14.43
C LYS A 50 -48.36 -36.63 -15.00
N GLN A 51 -47.41 -37.26 -14.27
CA GLN A 51 -47.44 -37.85 -12.91
C GLN A 51 -46.05 -37.92 -12.20
N ARG A 52 -45.96 -37.53 -10.91
CA ARG A 52 -45.02 -37.97 -9.82
C ARG A 52 -43.48 -37.83 -10.05
N LEU A 53 -42.62 -37.62 -9.04
CA LEU A 53 -42.58 -38.16 -7.66
C LEU A 53 -42.27 -37.11 -6.54
N ARG A 54 -42.23 -37.59 -5.28
CA ARG A 54 -41.98 -36.86 -4.01
C ARG A 54 -40.54 -36.30 -3.94
N ALA A 55 -40.17 -35.15 -3.34
CA ALA A 55 -40.71 -34.28 -2.26
C ALA A 55 -40.15 -34.52 -0.83
N SER A 56 -39.23 -33.65 -0.37
CA SER A 56 -39.01 -33.34 1.07
C SER A 56 -38.12 -32.10 1.33
N GLN A 57 -38.72 -31.07 1.97
CA GLN A 57 -38.20 -30.21 3.07
C GLN A 57 -36.91 -29.36 2.94
N ARG A 58 -37.01 -28.11 3.45
CA ARG A 58 -35.89 -27.16 3.71
C ARG A 58 -35.10 -27.51 4.99
N PRO A 59 -33.78 -27.25 5.03
CA PRO A 59 -33.04 -26.87 6.23
C PRO A 59 -32.94 -25.33 6.41
N PRO A 60 -32.50 -24.80 7.57
CA PRO A 60 -32.73 -23.41 7.96
C PRO A 60 -31.50 -22.48 7.94
N VAL A 61 -31.76 -21.17 8.12
CA VAL A 61 -30.77 -20.15 8.51
C VAL A 61 -30.28 -20.44 9.94
N ILE A 62 -28.97 -20.39 10.19
CA ILE A 62 -28.37 -20.62 11.52
C ILE A 62 -27.57 -19.40 11.99
N SER A 63 -27.70 -19.17 13.30
CA SER A 63 -27.12 -18.08 14.10
C SER A 63 -25.59 -17.97 14.03
N ARG A 64 -25.08 -16.75 14.23
CA ARG A 64 -23.68 -16.50 14.61
C ARG A 64 -23.47 -16.90 16.07
N HIS A 65 -22.55 -17.82 16.34
CA HIS A 65 -22.04 -18.08 17.70
C HIS A 65 -20.52 -17.89 17.77
N SER A 66 -20.07 -17.31 18.88
CA SER A 66 -18.66 -17.05 19.18
C SER A 66 -17.91 -18.33 19.55
N PRO A 67 -16.62 -18.47 19.20
CA PRO A 67 -15.74 -19.44 19.85
C PRO A 67 -15.47 -18.97 21.29
N GLY A 68 -15.68 -19.87 22.26
CA GLY A 68 -15.30 -19.65 23.65
C GLY A 68 -14.09 -20.50 24.05
N LEU A 69 -13.17 -19.90 24.82
CA LEU A 69 -12.25 -20.52 25.78
C LEU A 69 -11.48 -21.80 25.35
N ALA A 70 -10.20 -21.61 25.07
CA ALA A 70 -9.15 -22.62 25.27
C ALA A 70 -8.55 -22.48 26.70
N PRO A 71 -7.85 -23.50 27.27
CA PRO A 71 -7.67 -23.63 28.72
C PRO A 71 -6.53 -22.79 29.33
N GLN A 72 -6.61 -22.65 30.66
CA GLN A 72 -5.53 -22.16 31.54
C GLN A 72 -4.33 -23.14 31.57
N PRO A 73 -3.08 -22.65 31.62
CA PRO A 73 -1.92 -23.44 32.00
C PRO A 73 -1.66 -23.39 33.51
N ASP A 74 -1.58 -24.54 34.17
CA ASP A 74 -1.18 -24.64 35.58
C ASP A 74 0.27 -24.18 35.79
N TYR A 75 0.49 -23.24 36.71
CA TYR A 75 1.82 -22.91 37.25
C TYR A 75 1.86 -23.16 38.76
N GLY A 76 2.10 -24.42 39.12
CA GLY A 76 2.43 -24.80 40.49
C GLY A 76 3.89 -24.51 40.83
N LEU A 77 4.15 -23.61 41.78
CA LEU A 77 5.48 -23.38 42.37
C LEU A 77 5.44 -23.64 43.87
N LYS A 78 6.23 -24.63 44.33
CA LYS A 78 6.24 -25.09 45.72
C LYS A 78 7.26 -24.34 46.57
N THR A 79 6.77 -23.73 47.65
CA THR A 79 7.37 -23.67 49.01
C THR A 79 8.90 -23.51 49.17
N SER A 80 9.29 -22.43 49.84
CA SER A 80 10.19 -22.55 51.01
C SER A 80 9.81 -21.50 52.07
N GLN A 81 10.29 -21.64 53.31
CA GLN A 81 9.76 -20.94 54.50
C GLN A 81 10.84 -20.24 55.33
N ARG A 82 10.41 -19.17 56.03
CA ARG A 82 10.80 -18.64 57.38
C ARG A 82 10.90 -17.10 57.34
N SER A 83 9.90 -16.37 57.90
CA SER A 83 9.77 -15.96 59.32
C SER A 83 10.88 -15.00 59.77
N VAL A 84 10.59 -13.83 60.38
CA VAL A 84 10.19 -13.72 61.80
C VAL A 84 9.53 -12.34 62.15
N GLN A 85 8.51 -12.38 63.02
CA GLN A 85 7.94 -11.31 63.90
C GLN A 85 7.17 -10.08 63.36
N VAL A 86 6.33 -9.55 64.27
CA VAL A 86 5.20 -8.58 64.17
C VAL A 86 5.01 -8.02 65.61
N PRO A 87 4.77 -6.70 65.89
CA PRO A 87 3.39 -6.24 66.28
C PRO A 87 3.00 -4.73 66.20
N VAL A 88 1.77 -4.47 65.67
CA VAL A 88 0.63 -3.72 66.30
C VAL A 88 0.64 -2.16 66.46
N THR A 89 -0.58 -1.59 66.59
CA THR A 89 -1.05 -0.18 66.75
C THR A 89 -1.15 0.65 65.46
N SER A 90 -2.28 1.26 65.01
CA SER A 90 -3.73 1.28 65.34
C SER A 90 -4.33 2.32 66.32
N SER A 91 -4.83 3.45 65.79
CA SER A 91 -6.04 4.22 66.23
C SER A 91 -6.37 5.32 65.19
N SER A 92 -7.59 5.77 64.84
CA SER A 92 -9.01 5.47 65.16
C SER A 92 -9.77 6.43 66.09
N SER A 93 -10.71 7.19 65.50
CA SER A 93 -11.91 7.82 66.13
C SER A 93 -12.89 8.17 64.98
N GLN A 94 -14.15 7.72 64.80
CA GLN A 94 -15.27 7.21 65.63
C GLN A 94 -16.17 8.25 66.34
N LEU A 95 -17.49 8.07 66.12
CA LEU A 95 -18.71 8.27 66.95
C LEU A 95 -19.91 7.99 65.98
N SER A 96 -20.67 6.87 65.97
CA SER A 96 -21.66 6.27 66.92
C SER A 96 -23.06 6.96 66.91
N SER A 97 -24.24 6.31 66.97
CA SER A 97 -24.77 4.91 66.91
C SER A 97 -26.30 5.00 66.57
N SER A 98 -27.33 4.13 66.79
CA SER A 98 -27.67 2.75 67.28
C SER A 98 -29.22 2.57 67.08
N GLY A 99 -29.92 1.41 67.07
CA GLY A 99 -29.52 -0.02 67.08
C GLY A 99 -30.56 -0.99 67.71
N SER A 100 -31.61 -1.46 67.01
CA SER A 100 -32.57 -2.54 67.46
C SER A 100 -33.27 -3.20 66.24
N SER A 101 -33.55 -4.52 66.06
CA SER A 101 -33.90 -5.72 66.87
C SER A 101 -35.38 -5.84 67.30
N SER A 102 -36.11 -6.98 67.20
CA SER A 102 -35.84 -8.32 66.60
C SER A 102 -37.08 -9.26 66.59
N SER A 103 -37.18 -10.16 65.59
CA SER A 103 -37.75 -11.55 65.59
C SER A 103 -39.10 -11.93 66.26
N SER A 104 -39.95 -12.66 65.49
CA SER A 104 -40.74 -13.83 65.95
C SER A 104 -41.09 -14.76 64.75
N THR A 105 -41.47 -16.02 64.96
CA THR A 105 -41.40 -17.08 63.92
C THR A 105 -42.49 -18.18 63.97
N VAL A 106 -42.93 -18.63 62.78
CA VAL A 106 -43.72 -19.86 62.42
C VAL A 106 -45.13 -20.06 63.07
N PRO A 107 -46.01 -20.97 62.57
CA PRO A 107 -45.98 -21.82 61.36
C PRO A 107 -47.27 -21.86 60.46
N SER A 108 -47.16 -22.61 59.36
CA SER A 108 -48.14 -23.55 58.77
C SER A 108 -49.43 -23.10 58.04
N ALA A 109 -49.49 -23.55 56.77
CA ALA A 109 -50.56 -24.35 56.12
C ALA A 109 -51.93 -23.73 55.71
N SER A 110 -52.09 -23.64 54.38
CA SER A 110 -53.30 -23.99 53.58
C SER A 110 -54.69 -23.47 53.97
N THR A 111 -55.16 -22.50 53.17
CA THR A 111 -56.41 -22.58 52.36
C THR A 111 -57.72 -23.07 53.01
N VAL A 112 -58.71 -22.16 53.16
CA VAL A 112 -60.11 -22.30 52.65
C VAL A 112 -60.87 -20.95 52.74
N ILE A 113 -61.14 -20.38 51.56
CA ILE A 113 -62.41 -19.77 51.05
C ILE A 113 -63.41 -19.10 52.04
N LEU A 114 -63.71 -17.80 51.78
CA LEU A 114 -64.90 -16.97 52.16
C LEU A 114 -65.19 -16.77 53.67
N GLN A 115 -65.61 -15.59 54.17
CA GLN A 115 -66.31 -14.46 53.55
C GLN A 115 -65.66 -13.09 53.85
N ALA A 116 -65.97 -12.09 53.02
CA ALA A 116 -65.56 -10.70 53.25
C ALA A 116 -66.57 -9.93 54.10
N SER A 117 -66.17 -9.47 55.29
CA SER A 117 -66.87 -8.44 56.05
C SER A 117 -66.23 -7.08 55.81
N HIS A 118 -67.04 -6.05 55.55
CA HIS A 118 -66.55 -4.69 55.25
C HIS A 118 -66.00 -4.01 56.51
N CYS A 119 -64.83 -3.36 56.40
CA CYS A 119 -64.29 -2.47 57.43
C CYS A 119 -63.95 -1.09 56.84
N SER A 120 -64.05 -0.04 57.65
CA SER A 120 -64.52 1.29 57.24
C SER A 120 -63.43 2.33 56.90
N MET A 121 -62.40 1.96 56.14
CA MET A 121 -61.29 2.88 55.75
C MET A 121 -61.35 3.44 54.31
N THR A 122 -62.45 3.22 53.57
CA THR A 122 -62.60 3.61 52.15
C THR A 122 -63.03 5.07 51.92
N ARG A 123 -62.47 6.03 52.67
CA ARG A 123 -62.70 7.48 52.45
C ARG A 123 -61.45 8.38 52.38
N ALA A 124 -60.24 7.85 52.59
CA ALA A 124 -58.99 8.64 52.55
C ALA A 124 -58.16 8.48 51.26
N CYS A 125 -58.51 7.57 50.35
CA CYS A 125 -57.71 7.21 49.18
C CYS A 125 -58.31 7.67 47.83
N GLN A 126 -58.72 8.94 47.73
CA GLN A 126 -59.19 9.55 46.46
C GLN A 126 -58.66 10.99 46.23
N GLN A 127 -57.49 11.35 46.75
CA GLN A 127 -56.75 12.51 46.24
C GLN A 127 -55.64 12.06 45.27
N PRO A 128 -55.52 12.68 44.08
CA PRO A 128 -54.37 12.47 43.21
C PRO A 128 -53.09 13.06 43.85
N PRO A 129 -51.89 12.57 43.47
CA PRO A 129 -50.64 13.06 44.04
C PRO A 129 -50.45 14.56 43.80
N ILE A 130 -50.33 15.33 44.89
CA ILE A 130 -50.15 16.77 44.86
C ILE A 130 -48.69 17.08 44.50
N VAL A 131 -48.47 17.87 43.45
CA VAL A 131 -47.14 18.29 42.99
C VAL A 131 -47.03 19.81 43.11
N PHE A 132 -46.09 20.29 43.93
CA PHE A 132 -45.79 21.70 44.03
C PHE A 132 -44.96 22.15 42.81
N LEU A 133 -45.48 23.12 42.06
CA LEU A 133 -44.84 23.70 40.88
C LEU A 133 -44.71 25.22 41.06
N PRO A 134 -43.60 25.85 40.63
CA PRO A 134 -43.51 27.31 40.54
C PRO A 134 -44.63 27.84 39.64
N LYS A 135 -45.26 28.96 40.01
CA LYS A 135 -46.47 29.46 39.34
C LYS A 135 -46.32 29.57 37.81
N LEU A 136 -45.20 30.09 37.31
CA LEU A 136 -44.90 30.18 35.87
C LEU A 136 -44.92 28.82 35.15
N VAL A 137 -44.49 27.75 35.82
CA VAL A 137 -44.50 26.38 35.29
C VAL A 137 -45.90 25.77 35.37
N TYR A 138 -46.62 26.02 36.48
CA TYR A 138 -48.02 25.61 36.61
C TYR A 138 -48.90 26.26 35.52
N ASP A 139 -48.82 27.58 35.35
CA ASP A 139 -49.54 28.34 34.33
C ASP A 139 -49.17 27.87 32.90
N MET A 140 -47.90 27.54 32.65
CA MET A 140 -47.43 26.98 31.37
C MET A 140 -47.95 25.57 31.09
N VAL A 141 -48.04 24.70 32.10
CA VAL A 141 -48.48 23.31 31.94
C VAL A 141 -50.00 23.20 31.86
N THR A 142 -50.73 24.07 32.57
CA THR A 142 -52.20 24.01 32.68
C THR A 142 -52.93 24.86 31.65
N SER A 143 -52.36 25.96 31.16
CA SER A 143 -53.05 26.78 30.16
C SER A 143 -53.04 26.13 28.77
N THR A 144 -54.18 26.26 28.07
CA THR A 144 -54.34 25.85 26.68
C THR A 144 -53.89 26.95 25.72
N ASP A 145 -53.55 26.56 24.49
CA ASP A 145 -53.44 27.46 23.35
C ASP A 145 -54.81 27.76 22.71
N SER A 146 -54.83 28.64 21.71
CA SER A 146 -56.05 29.01 20.98
C SER A 146 -56.65 27.90 20.12
N SER A 147 -55.95 26.77 19.97
CA SER A 147 -56.45 25.53 19.37
C SER A 147 -56.97 24.51 20.40
N GLY A 148 -56.98 24.86 21.70
CA GLY A 148 -57.48 24.01 22.78
C GLY A 148 -56.51 22.92 23.24
N LEU A 149 -55.29 22.88 22.71
CA LEU A 149 -54.26 21.94 23.17
C LEU A 149 -53.54 22.52 24.41
N PRO A 150 -53.09 21.68 25.37
CA PRO A 150 -52.27 22.16 26.48
C PRO A 150 -50.96 22.74 25.97
N LYS A 151 -50.51 23.91 26.46
CA LYS A 151 -49.22 24.50 26.05
C LYS A 151 -48.02 23.61 26.39
N ALA A 152 -48.16 22.70 27.36
CA ALA A 152 -47.20 21.60 27.58
C ALA A 152 -46.93 20.76 26.31
N ALA A 153 -47.91 20.57 25.42
CA ALA A 153 -47.71 19.89 24.15
C ALA A 153 -46.94 20.71 23.12
N SER A 154 -46.88 22.05 23.27
CA SER A 154 -46.11 22.95 22.40
C SER A 154 -44.62 23.02 22.74
N LEU A 155 -44.21 22.47 23.89
CA LEU A 155 -42.79 22.34 24.27
C LEU A 155 -42.00 21.64 23.17
N LEU A 156 -40.84 22.21 22.81
CA LEU A 156 -39.97 21.69 21.76
C LEU A 156 -39.03 20.61 22.32
N PRO A 157 -38.74 19.52 21.58
CA PRO A 157 -37.78 18.50 22.02
C PRO A 157 -36.32 19.00 22.02
N SER A 158 -36.04 20.12 21.32
CA SER A 158 -34.78 20.85 21.39
C SER A 158 -35.01 22.32 20.99
N HIS A 159 -34.20 23.24 21.53
CA HIS A 159 -34.25 24.65 21.15
C HIS A 159 -33.86 24.88 19.67
N SER A 160 -33.02 24.00 19.12
CA SER A 160 -32.55 24.06 17.73
C SER A 160 -33.55 23.50 16.70
N VAL A 161 -34.79 23.17 17.09
CA VAL A 161 -35.86 22.80 16.15
C VAL A 161 -37.10 23.69 16.33
N MET A 162 -38.04 23.55 15.40
CA MET A 162 -39.42 24.06 15.50
C MET A 162 -40.40 22.92 15.20
N TRP A 163 -41.64 23.02 15.66
CA TRP A 163 -42.70 22.12 15.20
C TRP A 163 -43.08 22.47 13.75
N ALA A 164 -43.20 21.45 12.89
CA ALA A 164 -43.60 21.59 11.48
C ALA A 164 -45.08 21.94 11.30
N SER A 165 -45.92 21.62 12.30
CA SER A 165 -47.34 21.94 12.32
C SER A 165 -47.91 21.96 13.74
N SER A 166 -48.93 22.79 13.95
CA SER A 166 -49.81 22.74 15.12
C SER A 166 -50.64 21.45 15.14
N PHE A 167 -51.07 20.95 13.97
CA PHE A 167 -51.93 19.77 13.78
C PHE A 167 -51.22 18.41 13.92
N ARG A 168 -50.02 18.37 14.52
CA ARG A 168 -49.30 17.11 14.76
C ARG A 168 -50.07 16.22 15.77
N PRO A 169 -50.10 14.89 15.60
CA PRO A 169 -50.68 13.99 16.59
C PRO A 169 -50.01 14.13 17.97
N LEU A 170 -50.71 13.83 19.06
CA LEU A 170 -50.09 13.73 20.38
C LEU A 170 -49.26 12.44 20.49
N LEU A 171 -48.07 12.53 21.09
CA LEU A 171 -47.17 11.38 21.25
C LEU A 171 -47.79 10.34 22.22
N SER A 172 -48.07 9.13 21.75
CA SER A 172 -48.59 8.07 22.63
C SER A 172 -47.51 7.52 23.55
N LYS A 173 -47.86 7.26 24.82
CA LYS A 173 -47.03 6.53 25.79
C LYS A 173 -46.78 5.06 25.40
N THR A 174 -47.52 4.54 24.42
CA THR A 174 -47.36 3.16 23.91
C THR A 174 -46.46 3.05 22.67
N MET A 175 -46.03 4.18 22.07
CA MET A 175 -45.15 4.15 20.89
C MET A 175 -43.77 3.58 21.22
N THR A 176 -43.26 2.71 20.34
CA THR A 176 -41.87 2.24 20.35
C THR A 176 -40.88 3.39 20.13
N SER A 177 -39.60 3.18 20.48
CA SER A 177 -38.53 4.15 20.21
C SER A 177 -38.37 4.45 18.70
N THR A 178 -38.67 3.49 17.83
CA THR A 178 -38.67 3.67 16.37
C THR A 178 -39.78 4.62 15.93
N GLU A 179 -41.02 4.43 16.41
CA GLU A 179 -42.14 5.31 16.09
C GLU A 179 -41.95 6.73 16.66
N GLN A 180 -41.41 6.86 17.89
CA GLN A 180 -41.03 8.15 18.46
C GLN A 180 -39.97 8.85 17.59
N SER A 181 -38.97 8.11 17.11
CA SER A 181 -37.91 8.62 16.23
C SER A 181 -38.46 9.09 14.88
N LEU A 182 -39.38 8.34 14.27
CA LEU A 182 -40.07 8.75 13.03
C LEU A 182 -40.96 9.98 13.26
N TYR A 183 -41.73 10.01 14.35
CA TYR A 183 -42.57 11.14 14.71
C TYR A 183 -41.77 12.44 14.84
N TYR A 184 -40.65 12.45 15.58
CA TYR A 184 -39.85 13.66 15.73
C TYR A 184 -39.19 14.10 14.40
N ARG A 185 -38.80 13.16 13.52
CA ARG A 185 -38.27 13.48 12.18
C ARG A 185 -39.34 14.08 11.27
N GLN A 186 -40.56 13.54 11.30
CA GLN A 186 -41.69 14.02 10.49
C GLN A 186 -42.20 15.39 10.95
N TRP A 187 -42.39 15.57 12.26
CA TRP A 187 -43.10 16.72 12.81
C TRP A 187 -42.21 17.86 13.31
N THR A 188 -40.88 17.78 13.18
CA THR A 188 -39.98 18.91 13.48
C THR A 188 -39.22 19.43 12.26
N VAL A 189 -38.81 20.70 12.33
CA VAL A 189 -38.00 21.40 11.32
C VAL A 189 -36.70 21.89 11.98
N PRO A 190 -35.51 21.59 11.43
CA PRO A 190 -34.25 22.11 11.96
C PRO A 190 -34.14 23.63 11.80
N ARG A 191 -33.55 24.31 12.79
CA ARG A 191 -33.06 25.69 12.67
C ARG A 191 -31.63 25.69 12.10
N PRO A 192 -31.06 26.83 11.65
CA PRO A 192 -29.68 26.91 11.15
C PRO A 192 -28.59 26.40 12.11
N SER A 193 -28.85 26.37 13.42
CA SER A 193 -27.95 25.82 14.45
C SER A 193 -28.08 24.30 14.65
N HIS A 194 -28.88 23.61 13.83
CA HIS A 194 -29.14 22.17 13.92
C HIS A 194 -28.43 21.42 12.79
N MET A 195 -27.82 20.26 13.09
CA MET A 195 -27.02 19.50 12.13
C MET A 195 -27.82 19.14 10.85
N ASP A 196 -29.07 18.68 10.99
CA ASP A 196 -29.96 18.36 9.85
C ASP A 196 -30.39 19.55 8.96
N TYR A 197 -29.94 20.79 9.19
CA TYR A 197 -30.45 21.97 8.46
C TYR A 197 -30.27 21.88 6.93
N GLY A 198 -29.20 21.20 6.47
CA GLY A 198 -28.95 20.97 5.04
C GLY A 198 -29.72 19.80 4.41
N ASP A 199 -30.14 18.78 5.20
CA ASP A 199 -30.67 17.50 4.69
C ASP A 199 -31.99 17.65 3.88
N ARG A 200 -32.66 18.81 3.94
CA ARG A 200 -33.94 19.07 3.27
C ARG A 200 -33.83 19.57 1.82
N ALA A 201 -32.64 19.79 1.29
CA ALA A 201 -32.48 20.35 -0.07
C ALA A 201 -32.87 19.39 -1.21
N GLU A 202 -32.79 18.06 -0.99
CA GLU A 202 -32.82 17.06 -2.08
C GLU A 202 -34.08 16.17 -2.10
N GLY A 203 -35.25 16.76 -2.31
CA GLY A 203 -36.38 16.20 -3.10
C GLY A 203 -36.96 14.78 -2.85
N ARG A 204 -36.50 14.00 -1.86
CA ARG A 204 -36.98 12.63 -1.58
C ARG A 204 -37.76 12.56 -0.26
N GLY A 205 -38.72 11.64 -0.18
CA GLY A 205 -39.61 11.50 0.99
C GLY A 205 -38.97 10.95 2.27
N ASP A 206 -37.76 10.39 2.20
CA ASP A 206 -37.05 9.73 3.30
C ASP A 206 -35.74 10.44 3.70
N SER A 207 -35.67 11.77 3.56
CA SER A 207 -34.46 12.55 3.87
C SER A 207 -34.16 12.63 5.37
N PHE A 208 -33.47 11.61 5.89
CA PHE A 208 -32.71 11.64 7.13
C PHE A 208 -31.41 10.84 6.97
N HIS A 209 -30.27 11.30 7.52
CA HIS A 209 -29.05 10.49 7.46
C HIS A 209 -29.26 9.12 8.18
N PRO A 210 -29.12 7.95 7.50
CA PRO A 210 -29.40 6.63 8.08
C PRO A 210 -28.53 6.24 9.29
N ARG A 211 -27.43 6.95 9.57
CA ARG A 211 -26.57 6.73 10.76
C ARG A 211 -27.06 7.46 12.03
N ARG A 212 -28.19 8.17 11.97
CA ARG A 212 -28.74 8.94 13.11
C ARG A 212 -29.56 8.08 14.07
N LEU A 213 -29.06 7.93 15.30
CA LEU A 213 -29.71 7.22 16.40
C LEU A 213 -30.53 8.18 17.29
N LEU A 214 -31.71 7.74 17.76
CA LEU A 214 -32.42 8.39 18.86
C LEU A 214 -32.12 7.62 20.16
N LEU A 215 -31.66 8.32 21.20
CA LEU A 215 -31.56 7.77 22.56
C LEU A 215 -32.78 8.21 23.36
N SER A 216 -33.65 7.27 23.70
CA SER A 216 -34.88 7.49 24.47
C SER A 216 -34.86 6.70 25.78
N GLY A 217 -35.26 7.33 26.89
CA GLY A 217 -35.39 6.66 28.19
C GLY A 217 -36.18 7.51 29.20
N PRO A 218 -36.76 6.88 30.24
CA PRO A 218 -37.51 7.61 31.26
C PRO A 218 -36.58 8.45 32.16
N PRO A 219 -37.03 9.60 32.68
CA PRO A 219 -36.23 10.46 33.55
C PRO A 219 -35.99 9.78 34.90
N GLN A 220 -34.81 9.16 35.05
CA GLN A 220 -34.34 8.56 36.30
C GLN A 220 -32.84 8.82 36.48
N ILE A 221 -32.47 9.33 37.65
CA ILE A 221 -31.09 9.57 38.05
C ILE A 221 -30.31 8.24 37.97
N GLY A 222 -29.18 8.25 37.26
CA GLY A 222 -28.39 7.06 36.94
C GLY A 222 -28.45 6.66 35.46
N LYS A 223 -29.64 6.62 34.83
CA LYS A 223 -29.77 6.21 33.41
C LYS A 223 -29.10 7.21 32.45
N THR A 224 -29.17 8.51 32.75
CA THR A 224 -28.42 9.55 32.00
C THR A 224 -26.91 9.29 32.03
N GLY A 225 -26.36 8.83 33.16
CA GLY A 225 -24.95 8.45 33.27
C GLY A 225 -24.59 7.28 32.36
N ALA A 226 -25.46 6.27 32.26
CA ALA A 226 -25.27 5.15 31.34
C ALA A 226 -25.28 5.58 29.86
N TYR A 227 -26.17 6.50 29.46
CA TYR A 227 -26.17 7.05 28.10
C TYR A 227 -24.92 7.88 27.79
N LEU A 228 -24.46 8.71 28.72
CA LEU A 228 -23.21 9.49 28.57
C LEU A 228 -21.99 8.57 28.50
N GLN A 229 -21.94 7.51 29.31
CA GLN A 229 -20.88 6.51 29.26
C GLN A 229 -20.92 5.71 27.96
N PHE A 230 -22.09 5.34 27.45
CA PHE A 230 -22.24 4.72 26.12
C PHE A 230 -21.73 5.64 25.00
N LEU A 231 -22.07 6.93 25.02
CA LEU A 231 -21.56 7.91 24.06
C LEU A 231 -20.04 8.11 24.16
N SER A 232 -19.47 8.05 25.36
CA SER A 232 -18.02 8.09 25.62
C SER A 232 -17.29 6.84 25.10
N ILE A 233 -17.91 5.66 25.22
CA ILE A 233 -17.38 4.41 24.64
C ILE A 233 -17.50 4.46 23.10
N LEU A 234 -18.65 4.88 22.57
CA LEU A 234 -18.90 4.97 21.13
C LEU A 234 -17.96 5.96 20.44
N SER A 235 -17.72 7.13 21.03
CA SER A 235 -16.78 8.11 20.47
C SER A 235 -15.35 7.58 20.45
N ARG A 236 -14.89 6.92 21.52
CA ARG A 236 -13.58 6.24 21.58
C ARG A 236 -13.46 5.11 20.55
N MET A 237 -14.53 4.35 20.32
CA MET A 237 -14.56 3.30 19.28
C MET A 237 -14.51 3.90 17.87
N LEU A 238 -15.29 4.95 17.59
CA LEU A 238 -15.28 5.62 16.29
C LEU A 238 -13.95 6.30 15.98
N ILE A 239 -13.31 6.92 16.98
CA ILE A 239 -11.96 7.48 16.84
C ILE A 239 -10.96 6.36 16.50
N ARG A 240 -10.96 5.24 17.23
CA ARG A 240 -10.10 4.07 16.95
C ARG A 240 -10.32 3.41 15.60
N LEU A 241 -11.53 3.49 15.03
CA LEU A 241 -11.79 3.04 13.65
C LEU A 241 -11.22 4.00 12.60
N THR A 242 -10.96 5.26 12.97
CA THR A 242 -10.21 6.23 12.15
C THR A 242 -8.71 6.27 12.48
N GLU A 243 -8.19 5.38 13.31
CA GLU A 243 -6.76 5.28 13.64
C GLU A 243 -6.13 4.09 12.92
N VAL A 244 -4.90 4.26 12.42
CA VAL A 244 -4.04 3.18 11.92
C VAL A 244 -2.64 3.32 12.48
N ASP A 245 -1.99 2.18 12.70
CA ASP A 245 -0.56 2.16 13.03
C ASP A 245 0.22 2.29 11.72
N VAL A 246 0.92 3.42 11.54
CA VAL A 246 1.84 3.65 10.40
C VAL A 246 3.28 3.51 10.86
N TYR A 247 4.17 3.16 9.96
CA TYR A 247 5.60 3.22 10.24
C TYR A 247 6.03 4.66 10.50
N ASP A 248 6.81 4.83 11.57
CA ASP A 248 7.40 6.08 12.01
C ASP A 248 8.91 5.95 11.78
N GLU A 249 9.28 6.03 10.51
CA GLU A 249 10.62 5.71 10.00
C GLU A 249 11.44 7.00 9.86
N GLU A 250 12.07 7.43 10.97
CA GLU A 250 13.17 8.41 10.93
C GLU A 250 14.24 7.95 9.94
N GLU A 251 14.56 8.77 8.94
CA GLU A 251 15.59 8.42 7.96
C GLU A 251 16.95 8.22 8.66
N ILE A 252 17.66 7.13 8.34
CA ILE A 252 18.98 6.84 8.91
C ILE A 252 20.05 7.69 8.21
N ASN A 253 21.17 7.93 8.91
CA ASN A 253 22.38 8.58 8.37
C ASN A 253 22.26 10.09 8.02
N ILE A 254 21.18 10.80 8.40
CA ILE A 254 21.01 12.24 8.14
C ILE A 254 22.11 13.08 8.82
N ASP A 255 22.55 12.70 10.03
CA ASP A 255 23.53 13.44 10.84
C ASP A 255 24.98 13.46 10.27
N LEU A 256 25.22 12.95 9.06
CA LEU A 256 26.57 12.85 8.48
C LEU A 256 26.99 14.04 7.61
N GLU A 257 26.09 14.96 7.27
CA GLU A 257 26.48 16.25 6.69
C GLU A 257 26.84 17.27 7.79
N GLU A 258 28.14 17.52 7.96
CA GLU A 258 28.60 18.84 8.41
C GLU A 258 28.12 19.91 7.40
N GLU A 259 27.89 21.15 7.87
CA GLU A 259 27.14 22.17 7.12
C GLU A 259 27.87 22.58 5.82
N SER A 260 27.48 21.97 4.71
CA SER A 260 27.92 22.34 3.37
C SER A 260 26.97 23.38 2.78
N ASP A 261 27.52 24.57 2.48
CA ASP A 261 26.81 25.77 1.98
C ASP A 261 26.24 25.59 0.55
N TRP A 262 25.29 24.68 0.37
CA TRP A 262 24.59 24.48 -0.88
C TRP A 262 23.49 25.53 -1.06
N GLN A 263 23.77 26.49 -1.95
CA GLN A 263 23.06 27.77 -2.11
C GLN A 263 21.66 27.67 -2.77
N TYR A 264 20.74 26.91 -2.18
CA TYR A 264 19.31 27.17 -2.37
C TYR A 264 18.93 28.46 -1.64
N LEU A 265 19.14 29.60 -2.33
CA LEU A 265 18.89 30.95 -1.82
C LEU A 265 17.44 31.16 -1.33
N HIS A 266 16.50 30.32 -1.81
CA HIS A 266 15.10 30.34 -1.40
C HIS A 266 14.62 28.93 -0.99
N HIS A 267 14.59 28.66 0.32
CA HIS A 267 14.01 27.43 0.89
C HIS A 267 12.53 27.19 0.53
N GLY A 268 11.85 28.16 -0.11
CA GLY A 268 10.45 28.12 -0.54
C GLY A 268 10.20 27.70 -2.00
N ASP A 269 11.22 27.52 -2.85
CA ASP A 269 11.03 27.28 -4.29
C ASP A 269 10.16 26.03 -4.58
N PRO A 270 9.12 26.10 -5.45
CA PRO A 270 8.17 25.00 -5.65
C PRO A 270 8.75 23.83 -6.47
N TRP A 271 9.72 24.08 -7.34
CA TRP A 271 10.28 23.12 -8.28
C TRP A 271 11.81 23.21 -8.35
N PRO A 272 12.52 22.12 -8.68
CA PRO A 272 13.97 22.14 -8.82
C PRO A 272 14.42 22.82 -10.13
N ASP A 273 15.25 23.87 -10.01
CA ASP A 273 16.02 24.40 -11.15
C ASP A 273 16.96 23.31 -11.68
N LEU A 274 16.88 23.04 -12.99
CA LEU A 274 17.60 21.93 -13.63
C LEU A 274 19.12 22.11 -13.61
N GLU A 275 19.61 23.34 -13.78
CA GLU A 275 21.04 23.66 -13.89
C GLU A 275 21.72 23.74 -12.53
N LEU A 276 20.99 24.08 -11.47
CA LEU A 276 21.44 23.92 -10.08
C LEU A 276 21.35 22.46 -9.65
N PHE A 277 20.23 21.78 -9.91
CA PHE A 277 20.01 20.40 -9.48
C PHE A 277 21.01 19.42 -10.11
N ARG A 278 21.36 19.59 -11.39
CA ARG A 278 22.36 18.77 -12.10
C ARG A 278 23.75 18.81 -11.45
N LYS A 279 24.08 19.90 -10.74
CA LYS A 279 25.37 20.10 -10.04
C LYS A 279 25.39 19.48 -8.65
N LEU A 280 24.25 19.07 -8.09
CA LEU A 280 24.20 18.39 -6.81
C LEU A 280 24.89 17.01 -6.89
N PRO A 281 25.72 16.64 -5.90
CA PRO A 281 26.24 15.28 -5.80
C PRO A 281 25.10 14.28 -5.58
N PHE A 282 25.29 13.04 -6.03
CA PHE A 282 24.39 11.95 -5.67
C PHE A 282 24.79 11.40 -4.30
N ASP A 283 23.84 11.34 -3.37
CA ASP A 283 24.05 10.64 -2.12
C ASP A 283 23.87 9.12 -2.32
N TYR A 284 24.97 8.40 -2.14
CA TYR A 284 25.03 6.95 -2.21
C TYR A 284 24.50 6.27 -0.94
N LEU A 285 24.34 7.00 0.16
CA LEU A 285 23.89 6.46 1.43
C LEU A 285 22.40 6.10 1.37
N ILE A 286 22.09 4.92 1.89
CA ILE A 286 20.71 4.45 2.00
C ILE A 286 20.14 5.03 3.29
N HIS A 287 19.21 5.98 3.13
CA HIS A 287 18.53 6.65 4.24
C HIS A 287 17.26 5.93 4.71
N ASP A 288 16.74 4.99 3.93
CA ASP A 288 15.52 4.26 4.26
C ASP A 288 15.75 3.22 5.36
N PRO A 289 15.08 3.31 6.53
CA PRO A 289 15.19 2.31 7.60
C PRO A 289 14.74 0.91 7.19
N LYS A 290 14.07 0.75 6.03
CA LYS A 290 13.79 -0.57 5.45
C LYS A 290 15.05 -1.36 5.08
N TYR A 291 16.19 -0.68 5.03
CA TYR A 291 17.51 -1.19 4.68
C TYR A 291 18.56 -0.96 5.79
N GLU A 292 18.18 -0.91 7.07
CA GLU A 292 19.12 -0.90 8.21
C GLU A 292 20.09 -2.12 8.20
N ASP A 293 19.66 -3.25 7.61
CA ASP A 293 20.46 -4.47 7.45
C ASP A 293 21.22 -4.54 6.10
N ALA A 294 21.23 -3.46 5.31
CA ALA A 294 21.91 -3.40 4.02
C ALA A 294 23.39 -2.99 4.12
N SER A 295 24.20 -3.48 3.18
CA SER A 295 25.61 -3.09 3.05
C SER A 295 25.77 -1.60 2.79
N LEU A 296 26.70 -0.97 3.51
CA LEU A 296 27.04 0.43 3.36
C LEU A 296 27.73 0.66 2.02
N ILE A 297 27.14 1.52 1.17
CA ILE A 297 27.74 1.91 -0.10
C ILE A 297 28.76 3.01 0.19
N CYS A 298 30.05 2.73 -0.06
CA CYS A 298 31.12 3.70 0.13
C CYS A 298 30.98 4.85 -0.87
N SER A 299 31.02 6.07 -0.35
CA SER A 299 31.22 7.30 -1.13
C SER A 299 32.56 7.94 -0.76
N HIS A 300 33.05 8.86 -1.60
CA HIS A 300 34.37 9.50 -1.47
C HIS A 300 34.53 10.39 -0.21
N HIS A 301 33.49 10.52 0.62
CA HIS A 301 33.42 11.47 1.75
C HIS A 301 33.43 10.83 3.15
N GLN A 302 33.42 9.50 3.29
CA GLN A 302 33.37 8.86 4.62
C GLN A 302 34.74 8.76 5.32
N GLY A 303 35.33 9.92 5.63
CA GLY A 303 36.50 10.06 6.50
C GLY A 303 36.20 10.01 8.00
N VAL A 304 34.98 9.65 8.42
CA VAL A 304 34.50 9.74 9.81
C VAL A 304 34.13 8.37 10.38
N LYS A 305 34.64 8.06 11.57
CA LYS A 305 34.44 6.77 12.25
C LYS A 305 33.06 6.67 12.88
N ARG A 306 32.16 5.88 12.29
CA ARG A 306 30.87 5.50 12.89
C ARG A 306 31.12 4.65 14.15
N GLN A 307 30.88 5.19 15.34
CA GLN A 307 31.19 4.50 16.60
C GLN A 307 30.20 3.36 16.88
N ASP A 308 30.71 2.19 17.29
CA ASP A 308 29.94 0.95 17.46
C ASP A 308 28.75 1.11 18.43
N ARG A 309 27.52 0.98 17.90
CA ARG A 309 26.28 0.80 18.68
C ARG A 309 25.42 -0.37 18.19
N ALA A 310 26.04 -1.38 17.59
CA ALA A 310 25.38 -2.59 17.09
C ALA A 310 25.78 -3.86 17.88
N ASN A 311 25.00 -4.19 18.92
CA ASN A 311 24.97 -5.57 19.41
C ASN A 311 24.40 -6.49 18.32
N PRO A 312 24.95 -7.69 18.07
CA PRO A 312 24.34 -8.65 17.16
C PRO A 312 22.98 -9.09 17.71
N ARG A 313 21.90 -8.75 16.99
CA ARG A 313 20.52 -9.14 17.30
C ARG A 313 20.03 -10.19 16.32
N LYS A 314 19.04 -10.99 16.71
CA LYS A 314 18.56 -12.13 15.90
C LYS A 314 17.74 -11.63 14.70
N PRO A 315 17.86 -12.24 13.50
CA PRO A 315 17.13 -11.81 12.30
C PRO A 315 15.60 -11.76 12.48
N GLU A 316 15.04 -12.66 13.28
CA GLU A 316 13.60 -12.78 13.51
C GLU A 316 13.00 -11.62 14.33
N GLU A 317 13.81 -10.89 15.09
CA GLU A 317 13.37 -9.76 15.92
C GLU A 317 13.25 -8.45 15.11
N LEU A 318 13.91 -8.34 13.95
CA LEU A 318 14.05 -7.10 13.19
C LEU A 318 12.70 -6.57 12.66
N TYR A 319 11.89 -7.46 12.07
CA TYR A 319 10.58 -7.10 11.50
C TYR A 319 9.50 -6.75 12.54
N VAL A 320 9.80 -6.95 13.84
CA VAL A 320 8.91 -6.64 14.98
C VAL A 320 9.30 -5.30 15.63
N ARG A 321 10.49 -4.77 15.33
CA ARG A 321 11.09 -3.64 16.06
C ARG A 321 10.90 -2.26 15.41
N ARG A 322 10.50 -2.17 14.14
CA ARG A 322 10.29 -0.87 13.47
C ARG A 322 9.24 -0.04 14.23
N GLN A 323 9.59 1.20 14.56
CA GLN A 323 8.69 2.08 15.30
C GLN A 323 7.42 2.33 14.48
N THR A 324 6.28 2.31 15.15
CA THR A 324 5.01 2.72 14.58
C THR A 324 4.35 3.78 15.45
N SER A 325 3.78 4.79 14.79
CA SER A 325 2.96 5.81 15.41
C SER A 325 1.51 5.63 14.98
N ARG A 326 0.59 5.80 15.94
CA ARG A 326 -0.84 5.68 15.67
C ARG A 326 -1.38 6.98 15.09
N MET A 327 -1.56 7.00 13.78
CA MET A 327 -2.02 8.19 13.06
C MET A 327 -3.51 8.12 12.75
N ARG A 328 -4.17 9.26 12.92
CA ARG A 328 -5.58 9.42 12.56
C ARG A 328 -5.70 9.69 11.06
N LEU A 329 -6.48 8.86 10.39
CA LEU A 329 -6.73 8.92 8.96
C LEU A 329 -7.32 10.28 8.55
N SER A 330 -6.80 10.85 7.45
CA SER A 330 -7.35 12.04 6.81
C SER A 330 -8.46 11.69 5.82
N LYS A 331 -9.18 12.70 5.32
CA LYS A 331 -10.18 12.54 4.24
C LYS A 331 -9.61 12.18 2.86
N TYR A 332 -8.30 11.93 2.78
CA TYR A 332 -7.55 11.58 1.57
C TYR A 332 -6.89 10.20 1.68
N ALA A 333 -7.22 9.40 2.70
CA ALA A 333 -6.57 8.13 2.96
C ALA A 333 -6.99 7.04 1.97
N ALA A 334 -6.02 6.25 1.49
CA ALA A 334 -6.26 5.10 0.60
C ALA A 334 -6.88 3.87 1.32
N TYR A 335 -7.42 4.03 2.54
CA TYR A 335 -7.90 2.93 3.38
C TYR A 335 -9.42 2.93 3.59
N ASN A 336 -10.04 1.82 3.15
CA ASN A 336 -11.49 1.62 3.09
C ASN A 336 -12.27 1.88 4.39
N THR A 337 -11.67 1.66 5.57
CA THR A 337 -12.34 1.83 6.87
C THR A 337 -12.76 3.28 7.16
N TYR A 338 -12.11 4.27 6.54
CA TYR A 338 -12.54 5.67 6.61
C TYR A 338 -13.66 5.96 5.61
N HIS A 339 -13.57 5.40 4.40
CA HIS A 339 -14.35 5.79 3.22
C HIS A 339 -15.53 4.86 2.94
N HIS A 340 -16.38 4.64 3.95
CA HIS A 340 -17.67 3.95 3.80
C HIS A 340 -18.75 4.88 3.18
N CYS A 341 -18.49 5.34 1.94
CA CYS A 341 -19.33 6.17 1.08
C CYS A 341 -19.72 5.40 -0.20
N GLU A 342 -20.76 5.83 -0.92
CA GLU A 342 -21.22 5.14 -2.14
C GLU A 342 -20.18 5.18 -3.27
N GLN A 343 -19.42 6.27 -3.38
CA GLN A 343 -18.38 6.44 -4.40
C GLN A 343 -17.27 5.39 -4.28
N CYS A 344 -16.83 5.05 -3.06
CA CYS A 344 -15.85 3.98 -2.87
C CYS A 344 -16.43 2.59 -3.10
N HIS A 345 -17.71 2.36 -2.81
CA HIS A 345 -18.36 1.09 -3.17
C HIS A 345 -18.43 0.92 -4.70
N GLN A 346 -18.74 1.99 -5.44
CA GLN A 346 -18.69 2.02 -6.91
C GLN A 346 -17.26 1.81 -7.43
N TYR A 347 -16.26 2.48 -6.84
CA TYR A 347 -14.85 2.37 -7.23
C TYR A 347 -14.29 0.94 -7.04
N MET A 348 -14.57 0.29 -5.90
CA MET A 348 -14.16 -1.10 -5.65
C MET A 348 -14.97 -2.14 -6.46
N GLY A 349 -16.21 -1.80 -6.84
CA GLY A 349 -17.13 -2.69 -7.54
C GLY A 349 -18.12 -3.45 -6.64
N PHE A 350 -18.32 -3.02 -5.39
CA PHE A 350 -19.27 -3.63 -4.45
C PHE A 350 -20.64 -2.94 -4.47
N HIS A 351 -21.41 -3.13 -5.55
CA HIS A 351 -22.78 -2.61 -5.61
C HIS A 351 -23.76 -3.52 -4.83
N PRO A 352 -24.60 -2.99 -3.92
CA PRO A 352 -25.57 -3.79 -3.14
C PRO A 352 -26.78 -4.33 -3.95
N ARG A 353 -26.64 -4.47 -5.27
CA ARG A 353 -27.64 -5.06 -6.19
C ARG A 353 -27.14 -6.29 -6.94
N TYR A 354 -25.97 -6.83 -6.59
CA TYR A 354 -25.40 -8.06 -7.18
C TYR A 354 -25.25 -8.06 -8.71
N GLN A 355 -25.09 -6.89 -9.33
CA GLN A 355 -24.75 -6.82 -10.74
C GLN A 355 -23.26 -7.14 -10.91
N LEU A 356 -22.95 -8.19 -11.65
CA LEU A 356 -21.58 -8.58 -11.96
C LEU A 356 -20.91 -7.49 -12.80
N TYR A 357 -19.70 -7.09 -12.42
CA TYR A 357 -18.87 -6.24 -13.27
C TYR A 357 -18.38 -7.08 -14.45
N GLU A 358 -18.89 -6.78 -15.63
CA GLU A 358 -18.42 -7.39 -16.88
C GLU A 358 -16.97 -6.94 -17.13
N SER A 359 -16.08 -7.93 -17.17
CA SER A 359 -14.65 -7.74 -17.40
C SER A 359 -14.22 -8.59 -18.58
N THR A 360 -13.59 -8.00 -19.58
CA THR A 360 -12.96 -8.71 -20.69
C THR A 360 -11.54 -9.15 -20.33
N LEU A 361 -11.07 -10.20 -20.99
CA LEU A 361 -9.67 -10.66 -20.93
C LEU A 361 -9.03 -10.35 -22.29
N HIS A 362 -7.96 -9.55 -22.29
CA HIS A 362 -7.19 -9.25 -23.49
C HIS A 362 -5.75 -9.74 -23.30
N ALA A 363 -5.22 -10.46 -24.29
CA ALA A 363 -3.78 -10.73 -24.36
C ALA A 363 -3.07 -9.48 -24.89
N PHE A 364 -1.86 -9.24 -24.39
CA PHE A 364 -0.93 -8.21 -24.87
C PHE A 364 0.46 -8.84 -24.91
N ALA A 365 1.05 -8.96 -26.10
CA ALA A 365 2.34 -9.61 -26.31
C ALA A 365 3.35 -8.61 -26.87
N PHE A 366 4.59 -8.71 -26.40
CA PHE A 366 5.72 -7.95 -26.95
C PHE A 366 7.00 -8.80 -26.91
N SER A 367 7.83 -8.68 -27.94
CA SER A 367 9.11 -9.38 -28.04
C SER A 367 10.18 -8.63 -27.24
N TYR A 368 10.89 -9.30 -26.31
CA TYR A 368 11.99 -8.67 -25.58
C TYR A 368 13.35 -9.23 -26.02
N SER A 369 14.19 -8.36 -26.57
CA SER A 369 15.41 -8.72 -27.32
C SER A 369 16.43 -9.54 -26.53
N MET A 370 16.46 -9.42 -25.19
CA MET A 370 17.40 -10.15 -24.32
C MET A 370 16.83 -11.47 -23.78
N LEU A 371 15.54 -11.76 -23.99
CA LEU A 371 14.94 -13.09 -23.72
C LEU A 371 14.78 -13.92 -24.99
N GLY A 372 14.63 -13.28 -26.16
CA GLY A 372 14.45 -13.98 -27.44
C GLY A 372 13.05 -14.58 -27.65
N GLU A 373 12.15 -14.39 -26.69
CA GLU A 373 10.77 -14.88 -26.67
C GLU A 373 9.77 -13.71 -26.57
N GLU A 374 8.52 -13.96 -26.96
CA GLU A 374 7.42 -13.01 -26.76
C GLU A 374 6.82 -13.15 -25.36
N ILE A 375 6.80 -12.04 -24.60
CA ILE A 375 6.18 -12.00 -23.27
C ILE A 375 4.68 -11.76 -23.45
N GLN A 376 3.86 -12.81 -23.34
CA GLN A 376 2.41 -12.71 -23.41
C GLN A 376 1.81 -12.34 -22.04
N LEU A 377 1.59 -11.05 -21.79
CA LEU A 377 0.84 -10.56 -20.64
C LEU A 377 -0.67 -10.64 -20.87
N HIS A 378 -1.45 -10.65 -19.79
CA HIS A 378 -2.91 -10.72 -19.86
C HIS A 378 -3.55 -9.59 -19.04
N PHE A 379 -4.33 -8.72 -19.68
CA PHE A 379 -5.12 -7.69 -19.02
C PHE A 379 -6.55 -8.17 -18.76
N ILE A 380 -7.03 -8.02 -17.53
CA ILE A 380 -8.44 -8.06 -17.18
C ILE A 380 -8.92 -6.62 -17.06
N ILE A 381 -9.81 -6.20 -17.96
CA ILE A 381 -10.30 -4.83 -18.07
C ILE A 381 -11.81 -4.81 -17.75
N PRO A 382 -12.26 -4.10 -16.71
CA PRO A 382 -13.67 -3.83 -16.49
C PRO A 382 -14.23 -2.90 -17.58
N LYS A 383 -15.46 -3.13 -18.08
CA LYS A 383 -16.07 -2.27 -19.12
C LYS A 383 -16.12 -0.78 -18.78
N SER A 384 -16.23 -0.46 -17.48
CA SER A 384 -16.14 0.90 -16.94
C SER A 384 -14.81 1.62 -17.23
N LYS A 385 -13.76 0.88 -17.59
CA LYS A 385 -12.36 1.33 -17.71
C LYS A 385 -11.75 1.16 -19.11
N GLU A 386 -12.47 0.54 -20.06
CA GLU A 386 -12.04 0.38 -21.46
C GLU A 386 -11.65 1.70 -22.14
N HIS A 387 -12.23 2.83 -21.73
CA HIS A 387 -11.93 4.15 -22.27
C HIS A 387 -10.47 4.63 -22.05
N HIS A 388 -9.70 3.98 -21.17
CA HIS A 388 -8.26 4.22 -21.01
C HIS A 388 -7.40 3.50 -22.07
N PHE A 389 -7.99 2.67 -22.94
CA PHE A 389 -7.27 1.77 -23.85
C PHE A 389 -7.69 1.98 -25.32
N VAL A 390 -6.89 1.46 -26.26
CA VAL A 390 -7.19 1.42 -27.70
C VAL A 390 -7.28 -0.04 -28.13
N PHE A 391 -8.26 -0.35 -28.98
CA PHE A 391 -8.56 -1.72 -29.41
C PHE A 391 -8.73 -1.82 -30.92
N SER A 392 -8.16 -2.86 -31.51
CA SER A 392 -8.09 -3.05 -32.96
C SER A 392 -9.45 -3.32 -33.60
N GLN A 393 -9.62 -2.89 -34.85
CA GLN A 393 -10.78 -3.24 -35.67
C GLN A 393 -10.36 -3.86 -37.02
N PRO A 394 -10.94 -5.00 -37.44
CA PRO A 394 -11.93 -5.82 -36.73
C PRO A 394 -11.25 -6.91 -35.88
N GLY A 395 -11.18 -6.74 -34.55
CA GLY A 395 -10.63 -7.80 -33.67
C GLY A 395 -10.84 -7.62 -32.18
N GLY A 396 -10.87 -6.39 -31.65
CA GLY A 396 -10.97 -6.13 -30.21
C GLY A 396 -9.72 -6.55 -29.42
N GLN A 397 -8.59 -6.78 -30.11
CA GLN A 397 -7.30 -7.00 -29.47
C GLN A 397 -6.81 -5.68 -28.87
N LEU A 398 -6.09 -5.75 -27.76
CA LEU A 398 -5.58 -4.56 -27.08
C LEU A 398 -4.35 -4.02 -27.83
N GLU A 399 -4.44 -2.80 -28.35
CA GLU A 399 -3.35 -2.13 -29.06
C GLU A 399 -2.49 -1.31 -28.11
N SER A 400 -3.09 -0.47 -27.25
CA SER A 400 -2.35 0.38 -26.31
C SER A 400 -3.16 0.82 -25.10
N MET A 401 -2.47 1.23 -24.04
CA MET A 401 -2.95 2.16 -23.02
C MET A 401 -2.75 3.59 -23.53
N ARG A 402 -3.79 4.42 -23.49
CA ARG A 402 -3.74 5.80 -23.99
C ARG A 402 -2.84 6.65 -23.11
N LEU A 403 -1.88 7.35 -23.72
CA LEU A 403 -1.02 8.31 -23.02
C LEU A 403 -1.42 9.75 -23.36
N PRO A 404 -1.54 10.65 -22.36
CA PRO A 404 -1.87 12.06 -22.57
C PRO A 404 -0.67 12.84 -23.12
N LEU A 405 -0.87 14.12 -23.41
CA LEU A 405 0.21 15.02 -23.85
C LEU A 405 0.90 15.72 -22.67
N VAL A 406 2.21 15.95 -22.84
CA VAL A 406 3.02 16.78 -21.93
C VAL A 406 2.43 18.18 -21.79
N THR A 407 1.89 18.73 -22.87
CA THR A 407 1.28 20.07 -22.95
C THR A 407 -0.10 20.20 -22.30
N ASP A 408 -0.79 19.10 -21.96
CA ASP A 408 -2.11 19.16 -21.31
C ASP A 408 -2.00 19.76 -19.90
N LYS A 409 -3.03 20.50 -19.47
CA LYS A 409 -3.14 21.20 -18.19
C LYS A 409 -4.49 20.98 -17.49
N SER A 410 -5.22 19.94 -17.89
CA SER A 410 -6.42 19.49 -17.18
C SER A 410 -6.13 19.20 -15.70
N HIS A 411 -6.98 19.71 -14.81
CA HIS A 411 -6.97 19.36 -13.39
C HIS A 411 -7.98 18.26 -13.04
N GLU A 412 -8.68 17.69 -14.03
CA GLU A 412 -9.74 16.69 -13.84
C GLU A 412 -9.21 15.25 -13.83
N TYR A 413 -8.03 15.02 -14.41
CA TYR A 413 -7.35 13.73 -14.42
C TYR A 413 -5.89 13.81 -13.93
N ILE A 414 -5.27 12.65 -13.70
CA ILE A 414 -3.83 12.48 -13.40
C ILE A 414 -3.16 11.89 -14.64
N LYS A 415 -2.06 12.48 -15.12
CA LYS A 415 -1.44 12.05 -16.40
C LYS A 415 -0.77 10.68 -16.29
N SER A 416 -0.07 10.44 -15.19
CA SER A 416 0.82 9.29 -15.02
C SER A 416 0.04 8.02 -14.62
N PRO A 417 0.05 6.95 -15.42
CA PRO A 417 -0.59 5.68 -15.06
C PRO A 417 0.02 5.10 -13.78
N THR A 418 -0.81 4.70 -12.83
CA THR A 418 -0.34 4.13 -11.55
C THR A 418 -0.38 2.60 -11.59
N PHE A 419 0.77 1.97 -11.37
CA PHE A 419 0.92 0.52 -11.20
C PHE A 419 1.16 0.19 -9.73
N THR A 420 0.51 -0.87 -9.25
CA THR A 420 0.72 -1.40 -7.90
C THR A 420 0.99 -2.91 -7.98
N PRO A 421 2.25 -3.37 -7.77
CA PRO A 421 2.56 -4.79 -7.73
C PRO A 421 1.96 -5.46 -6.49
N THR A 422 1.32 -6.62 -6.67
CA THR A 422 0.70 -7.34 -5.56
C THR A 422 1.73 -8.11 -4.73
N THR A 423 1.56 -8.07 -3.41
CA THR A 423 2.40 -8.85 -2.48
C THR A 423 1.59 -9.84 -1.63
N GLY A 424 0.53 -10.42 -2.23
CA GLY A 424 -0.42 -11.33 -1.58
C GLY A 424 -1.48 -10.63 -0.71
N ARG A 425 -1.43 -9.30 -0.58
CA ARG A 425 -2.20 -8.49 0.39
C ARG A 425 -3.64 -8.15 -0.05
N HIS A 426 -4.29 -9.00 -0.85
CA HIS A 426 -5.62 -8.79 -1.44
C HIS A 426 -6.70 -8.20 -0.49
N GLU A 427 -6.77 -8.64 0.76
CA GLU A 427 -7.71 -8.12 1.78
C GLU A 427 -7.27 -6.82 2.48
N HIS A 428 -5.96 -6.58 2.56
CA HIS A 428 -5.38 -5.62 3.52
C HIS A 428 -4.71 -4.41 2.86
N GLY A 429 -4.31 -4.55 1.58
CA GLY A 429 -3.61 -3.55 0.78
C GLY A 429 -4.50 -2.41 0.33
N LEU A 430 -3.87 -1.28 0.00
CA LEU A 430 -4.49 0.04 -0.06
C LEU A 430 -4.81 0.47 -1.49
N PHE A 431 -5.53 -0.40 -2.20
CA PHE A 431 -5.84 -0.26 -3.63
C PHE A 431 -6.98 0.74 -3.92
N ASN A 432 -7.55 1.41 -2.91
CA ASN A 432 -8.62 2.40 -3.08
C ASN A 432 -8.08 3.83 -3.15
N LEU A 433 -7.62 4.24 -4.33
CA LEU A 433 -7.04 5.57 -4.54
C LEU A 433 -8.09 6.68 -4.80
N TYR A 434 -9.41 6.38 -4.77
CA TYR A 434 -10.44 7.35 -5.16
C TYR A 434 -10.39 8.69 -4.39
N HIS A 435 -10.31 8.63 -3.06
CA HIS A 435 -10.21 9.83 -2.22
C HIS A 435 -8.77 10.36 -2.10
N ALA A 436 -7.75 9.51 -2.27
CA ALA A 436 -6.37 9.97 -2.41
C ALA A 436 -6.23 10.87 -3.65
N MET A 437 -6.89 10.53 -4.75
CA MET A 437 -6.96 11.33 -5.98
C MET A 437 -8.07 12.40 -5.94
N ASP A 438 -8.70 12.68 -4.79
CA ASP A 438 -9.75 13.69 -4.61
C ASP A 438 -10.86 13.61 -5.68
N GLY A 439 -11.24 12.39 -6.08
CA GLY A 439 -12.24 12.10 -7.10
C GLY A 439 -11.80 12.27 -8.56
N ALA A 440 -10.57 12.69 -8.84
CA ALA A 440 -10.05 12.85 -10.21
C ALA A 440 -9.96 11.53 -10.98
N SER A 441 -10.09 11.60 -12.31
CA SER A 441 -9.92 10.42 -13.17
C SER A 441 -8.45 9.97 -13.19
N HIS A 442 -8.21 8.68 -13.07
CA HIS A 442 -6.87 8.10 -13.04
C HIS A 442 -6.89 6.65 -13.53
N LEU A 443 -5.82 6.27 -14.22
CA LEU A 443 -5.53 4.90 -14.63
C LEU A 443 -4.77 4.21 -13.48
N HIS A 444 -5.37 3.18 -12.89
CA HIS A 444 -4.76 2.35 -11.84
C HIS A 444 -4.80 0.89 -12.25
N VAL A 445 -3.62 0.26 -12.28
CA VAL A 445 -3.40 -1.12 -12.72
C VAL A 445 -2.79 -1.92 -11.57
N LEU A 446 -3.49 -2.96 -11.14
CA LEU A 446 -2.95 -3.93 -10.19
C LEU A 446 -2.11 -4.95 -10.97
N VAL A 447 -0.87 -5.18 -10.56
CA VAL A 447 0.05 -6.10 -11.26
C VAL A 447 0.13 -7.38 -10.44
N VAL A 448 -0.62 -8.39 -10.89
CA VAL A 448 -1.05 -9.54 -10.12
C VAL A 448 -0.36 -10.80 -10.63
N LYS A 449 0.15 -11.64 -9.73
CA LYS A 449 0.64 -12.99 -10.10
C LYS A 449 -0.53 -13.89 -10.50
N GLU A 450 -0.34 -14.77 -11.47
CA GLU A 450 -1.38 -15.68 -11.99
C GLU A 450 -2.12 -16.45 -10.87
N TYR A 451 -1.40 -17.00 -9.88
CA TYR A 451 -2.05 -17.71 -8.76
C TYR A 451 -2.88 -16.80 -7.83
N GLU A 452 -2.62 -15.48 -7.82
CA GLU A 452 -3.37 -14.49 -7.04
C GLU A 452 -4.59 -13.93 -7.80
N MET A 453 -4.62 -14.06 -9.13
CA MET A 453 -5.64 -13.49 -10.03
C MET A 453 -7.08 -13.75 -9.56
N ALA A 454 -7.43 -15.01 -9.26
CA ALA A 454 -8.78 -15.37 -8.86
C ALA A 454 -9.20 -14.75 -7.51
N ILE A 455 -8.22 -14.50 -6.63
CA ILE A 455 -8.45 -13.87 -5.34
C ILE A 455 -8.59 -12.35 -5.53
N TYR A 456 -7.68 -11.69 -6.26
CA TYR A 456 -7.81 -10.26 -6.53
C TYR A 456 -9.10 -9.92 -7.27
N LYS A 457 -9.52 -10.73 -8.25
CA LYS A 457 -10.81 -10.58 -8.96
C LYS A 457 -12.03 -10.68 -8.04
N LYS A 458 -11.94 -11.39 -6.91
CA LYS A 458 -13.00 -11.48 -5.88
C LYS A 458 -13.05 -10.24 -4.98
N TYR A 459 -11.90 -9.65 -4.63
CA TYR A 459 -11.83 -8.53 -3.68
C TYR A 459 -11.84 -7.13 -4.34
N TRP A 460 -11.42 -7.02 -5.61
CA TRP A 460 -11.30 -5.75 -6.34
C TRP A 460 -11.87 -5.85 -7.77
N PRO A 461 -13.14 -6.27 -7.96
CA PRO A 461 -13.71 -6.61 -9.27
C PRO A 461 -13.81 -5.47 -10.30
N ASN A 462 -13.72 -4.20 -9.87
CA ASN A 462 -13.73 -3.03 -10.76
C ASN A 462 -12.33 -2.41 -11.00
N HIS A 463 -11.25 -3.08 -10.57
CA HIS A 463 -9.88 -2.70 -10.88
C HIS A 463 -9.38 -3.38 -12.15
N ILE A 464 -8.50 -2.68 -12.88
CA ILE A 464 -7.73 -3.28 -13.99
C ILE A 464 -6.66 -4.19 -13.38
N MET A 465 -6.52 -5.40 -13.90
CA MET A 465 -5.50 -6.35 -13.45
C MET A 465 -4.61 -6.76 -14.62
N LEU A 466 -3.31 -6.47 -14.51
CA LEU A 466 -2.27 -7.02 -15.34
C LEU A 466 -1.81 -8.34 -14.72
N VAL A 467 -2.15 -9.46 -15.33
CA VAL A 467 -1.80 -10.79 -14.86
C VAL A 467 -0.44 -11.19 -15.44
N LEU A 468 0.53 -11.45 -14.56
CA LEU A 468 1.87 -11.88 -14.93
C LEU A 468 1.90 -13.37 -15.32
N PRO A 469 2.69 -13.77 -16.34
CA PRO A 469 2.83 -15.15 -16.77
C PRO A 469 3.27 -16.11 -15.65
N SER A 470 2.91 -17.39 -15.80
CA SER A 470 3.10 -18.43 -14.78
C SER A 470 4.55 -18.60 -14.31
N ILE A 471 5.53 -18.34 -15.17
CA ILE A 471 6.97 -18.36 -14.86
C ILE A 471 7.37 -17.34 -13.77
N PHE A 472 6.66 -16.22 -13.66
CA PHE A 472 6.91 -15.18 -12.66
C PHE A 472 6.18 -15.42 -11.33
N ASN A 473 5.39 -16.48 -11.19
CA ASN A 473 4.71 -16.82 -9.93
C ASN A 473 5.71 -16.96 -8.77
N SER A 474 6.88 -17.56 -9.01
CA SER A 474 7.95 -17.75 -8.03
C SER A 474 8.89 -16.54 -7.88
N ALA A 475 8.84 -15.55 -8.79
CA ALA A 475 9.81 -14.47 -8.87
C ALA A 475 9.63 -13.38 -7.78
N GLY A 476 10.66 -12.55 -7.60
CA GLY A 476 10.66 -11.43 -6.64
C GLY A 476 9.93 -10.18 -7.16
N VAL A 477 9.93 -9.12 -6.36
CA VAL A 477 9.29 -7.85 -6.75
C VAL A 477 10.03 -7.15 -7.92
N GLY A 478 11.34 -7.38 -8.06
CA GLY A 478 12.12 -6.87 -9.19
C GLY A 478 11.63 -7.37 -10.55
N ALA A 479 11.03 -8.57 -10.62
CA ALA A 479 10.37 -9.05 -11.83
C ALA A 479 9.10 -8.26 -12.18
N ALA A 480 8.31 -7.88 -11.17
CA ALA A 480 7.13 -7.06 -11.39
C ALA A 480 7.52 -5.64 -11.84
N HIS A 481 8.53 -5.02 -11.22
CA HIS A 481 9.04 -3.70 -11.64
C HIS A 481 9.66 -3.74 -13.04
N PHE A 482 10.39 -4.80 -13.39
CA PHE A 482 10.89 -5.04 -14.74
C PHE A 482 9.74 -5.13 -15.77
N LEU A 483 8.75 -5.99 -15.55
CA LEU A 483 7.63 -6.15 -16.49
C LEU A 483 6.74 -4.90 -16.58
N ILE A 484 6.56 -4.14 -15.50
CA ILE A 484 5.89 -2.83 -15.51
C ILE A 484 6.65 -1.86 -16.40
N LYS A 485 7.97 -1.76 -16.26
CA LYS A 485 8.81 -0.86 -17.05
C LYS A 485 8.78 -1.24 -18.52
N GLU A 486 8.94 -2.51 -18.88
CA GLU A 486 9.02 -2.92 -20.28
C GLU A 486 7.68 -2.79 -21.01
N LEU A 487 6.58 -3.22 -20.38
CA LEU A 487 5.22 -2.95 -20.86
C LEU A 487 5.01 -1.46 -21.13
N SER A 488 5.44 -0.60 -20.21
CA SER A 488 5.23 0.85 -20.31
C SER A 488 6.16 1.51 -21.34
N SER A 489 7.38 0.98 -21.52
CA SER A 489 8.35 1.43 -22.53
C SER A 489 7.81 1.12 -23.93
N HIS A 490 7.37 -0.12 -24.16
CA HIS A 490 6.76 -0.52 -25.43
C HIS A 490 5.42 0.21 -25.68
N ASN A 491 4.60 0.42 -24.64
CA ASN A 491 3.38 1.21 -24.78
C ASN A 491 3.63 2.66 -25.20
N LEU A 492 4.74 3.27 -24.76
CA LEU A 492 5.13 4.61 -25.21
C LEU A 492 5.49 4.61 -26.70
N GLU A 493 6.14 3.57 -27.22
CA GLU A 493 6.46 3.42 -28.65
C GLU A 493 5.20 3.21 -29.52
N LEU A 494 4.24 2.44 -29.02
CA LEU A 494 2.95 2.22 -29.69
C LEU A 494 2.10 3.49 -29.71
N GLU A 495 2.01 4.22 -28.59
CA GLU A 495 1.32 5.51 -28.54
C GLU A 495 2.03 6.59 -29.38
N ARG A 496 3.37 6.56 -29.46
CA ARG A 496 4.14 7.43 -30.38
C ARG A 496 3.75 7.19 -31.82
N SER A 497 3.83 5.96 -32.31
CA SER A 497 3.41 5.60 -33.67
C SER A 497 1.95 6.04 -33.94
N ARG A 498 1.02 5.68 -33.06
CA ARG A 498 -0.42 5.95 -33.22
C ARG A 498 -0.78 7.43 -33.16
N GLN A 499 -0.02 8.26 -32.45
CA GLN A 499 -0.26 9.70 -32.36
C GLN A 499 0.54 10.50 -33.40
N GLU A 500 1.65 9.96 -33.91
CA GLU A 500 2.40 10.51 -35.06
C GLU A 500 1.58 10.46 -36.35
N GLU A 501 0.79 9.39 -36.57
CA GLU A 501 -0.24 9.34 -37.63
C GLU A 501 -1.30 10.45 -37.52
N LEU A 502 -1.49 11.01 -36.32
CA LEU A 502 -2.40 12.15 -36.05
C LEU A 502 -1.68 13.52 -36.09
N GLY A 503 -0.40 13.55 -36.47
CA GLY A 503 0.42 14.76 -36.56
C GLY A 503 0.99 15.28 -35.23
N ILE A 504 0.93 14.47 -34.15
CA ILE A 504 1.51 14.80 -32.84
C ILE A 504 2.97 14.32 -32.83
N LYS A 505 3.90 15.09 -32.25
CA LYS A 505 5.31 14.71 -32.24
C LYS A 505 5.60 13.66 -31.16
N PRO A 506 6.47 12.67 -31.42
CA PRO A 506 6.81 11.64 -30.43
C PRO A 506 7.30 12.15 -29.06
N GLN A 507 7.91 13.34 -28.99
CA GLN A 507 8.33 13.97 -27.72
C GLN A 507 7.22 14.69 -26.94
N ASP A 508 6.06 14.94 -27.55
CA ASP A 508 4.95 15.68 -26.91
C ASP A 508 4.03 14.75 -26.07
N ILE A 509 4.29 13.43 -26.07
CA ILE A 509 3.52 12.38 -25.39
C ILE A 509 4.12 12.09 -24.01
N TRP A 510 3.27 11.85 -23.01
CA TRP A 510 3.65 11.73 -21.61
C TRP A 510 4.44 10.43 -21.31
N PRO A 511 5.73 10.51 -20.88
CA PRO A 511 6.59 9.34 -20.70
C PRO A 511 6.66 8.82 -19.26
N PHE A 512 5.80 9.30 -18.35
CA PHE A 512 5.87 8.95 -16.92
C PHE A 512 4.80 7.95 -16.47
N ILE A 513 5.24 6.98 -15.69
CA ILE A 513 4.39 6.06 -14.93
C ILE A 513 4.66 6.22 -13.43
N VAL A 514 3.72 5.78 -12.59
CA VAL A 514 3.89 5.71 -11.13
C VAL A 514 3.96 4.24 -10.72
N ILE A 515 4.94 3.88 -9.89
CA ILE A 515 5.03 2.60 -9.20
C ILE A 515 4.82 2.88 -7.70
N SER A 516 3.75 2.34 -7.12
CA SER A 516 3.40 2.52 -5.70
C SER A 516 3.33 1.18 -4.98
N ASP A 517 3.94 1.11 -3.80
CA ASP A 517 3.79 0.02 -2.83
C ASP A 517 2.33 -0.10 -2.32
N ASP A 518 1.87 -1.33 -2.04
CA ASP A 518 0.49 -1.64 -1.63
C ASP A 518 0.12 -1.24 -0.18
N SER A 519 1.06 -0.64 0.56
CA SER A 519 0.89 -0.15 1.95
C SER A 519 0.95 1.38 2.11
N CYS A 520 1.14 2.15 1.04
CA CYS A 520 1.07 3.61 1.05
C CYS A 520 -0.36 4.09 1.39
N VAL A 521 -0.53 4.82 2.51
CA VAL A 521 -1.87 5.13 3.07
C VAL A 521 -2.29 6.59 2.92
N MET A 522 -1.37 7.52 3.14
CA MET A 522 -1.63 8.96 3.25
C MET A 522 -0.39 9.75 2.83
N TRP A 523 -0.58 11.01 2.47
CA TRP A 523 0.49 11.89 2.02
C TRP A 523 0.40 13.26 2.70
N ASN A 524 1.56 13.82 3.04
CA ASN A 524 1.68 15.14 3.66
C ASN A 524 2.54 16.07 2.80
N VAL A 525 2.32 17.37 2.97
CA VAL A 525 3.26 18.42 2.55
C VAL A 525 3.71 19.20 3.79
N VAL A 526 4.99 19.59 3.81
CA VAL A 526 5.52 20.57 4.76
C VAL A 526 5.41 21.95 4.14
N ASP A 527 4.60 22.81 4.74
CA ASP A 527 4.54 24.23 4.42
C ASP A 527 5.65 24.98 5.18
N VAL A 528 6.16 26.04 4.55
CA VAL A 528 7.20 26.91 5.12
C VAL A 528 6.57 28.25 5.47
N ASP A 529 6.06 28.38 6.70
CA ASP A 529 5.39 29.61 7.13
C ASP A 529 6.43 30.72 7.37
N CYS A 530 6.66 31.51 6.32
CA CYS A 530 7.46 32.74 6.36
C CYS A 530 6.74 33.86 7.13
N GLY A 531 6.36 33.62 8.39
CA GLY A 531 5.70 34.58 9.27
C GLY A 531 6.42 35.92 9.29
N GLY A 532 5.76 36.98 8.79
CA GLY A 532 6.46 38.20 8.39
C GLY A 532 5.58 39.36 7.93
N ASP A 533 4.32 39.46 8.37
CA ASP A 533 3.56 40.72 8.32
C ASP A 533 2.74 40.90 9.60
N ARG A 534 2.47 42.16 9.95
CA ARG A 534 1.59 42.63 11.05
C ARG A 534 2.06 42.42 12.49
N SER A 535 3.32 42.77 12.75
CA SER A 535 3.64 43.60 13.92
C SER A 535 4.58 44.73 13.51
N ARG A 536 4.05 45.95 13.38
CA ARG A 536 4.86 47.16 13.34
C ARG A 536 5.17 47.59 14.76
N ASP A 537 6.37 47.25 15.24
CA ASP A 537 7.11 48.14 16.13
C ASP A 537 8.62 47.91 15.94
N VAL A 538 9.40 48.97 16.12
CA VAL A 538 10.79 49.06 15.61
C VAL A 538 11.80 49.01 16.74
N THR A 539 12.60 47.93 16.83
CA THR A 539 14.02 48.02 17.24
C THR A 539 14.83 46.74 16.93
N LEU A 540 16.04 46.93 16.39
CA LEU A 540 17.17 46.00 16.19
C LEU A 540 16.97 44.67 15.42
N PRO A 541 17.86 44.35 14.45
CA PRO A 541 17.99 43.01 13.89
C PRO A 541 19.00 42.16 14.69
N THR A 542 18.52 41.11 15.36
CA THR A 542 19.35 40.09 16.04
C THR A 542 19.13 38.72 15.40
N LEU A 543 20.17 37.88 15.32
CA LEU A 543 20.15 36.65 14.52
C LEU A 543 19.32 35.51 15.14
N SER A 544 18.04 35.39 14.74
CA SER A 544 17.36 34.09 14.58
C SER A 544 16.00 34.26 13.90
N ARG A 545 15.93 34.10 12.56
CA ARG A 545 14.63 33.99 11.88
C ARG A 545 14.10 32.56 12.05
N GLU A 546 13.32 32.34 13.10
CA GLU A 546 12.66 31.05 13.35
C GLU A 546 11.60 30.79 12.29
N PHE A 547 11.90 29.89 11.35
CA PHE A 547 10.92 29.37 10.41
C PHE A 547 10.05 28.33 11.12
N SER A 548 8.76 28.63 11.27
CA SER A 548 7.77 27.64 11.69
C SER A 548 7.44 26.73 10.50
N TRP A 549 7.84 25.47 10.59
CA TRP A 549 7.48 24.45 9.61
C TRP A 549 6.17 23.79 10.07
N SER A 550 5.16 23.75 9.20
CA SER A 550 3.87 23.13 9.50
C SER A 550 3.61 21.97 8.53
N GLU A 551 3.48 20.75 9.04
CA GLU A 551 3.18 19.58 8.23
C GLU A 551 1.66 19.35 8.16
N ARG A 552 1.09 19.34 6.95
CA ARG A 552 -0.34 19.13 6.71
C ARG A 552 -0.61 17.95 5.80
N ASN A 553 -1.76 17.32 6.00
CA ASN A 553 -2.24 16.22 5.18
C ASN A 553 -2.84 16.76 3.87
N VAL A 554 -2.49 16.16 2.73
CA VAL A 554 -2.95 16.56 1.40
C VAL A 554 -3.47 15.37 0.59
N SER A 555 -4.12 15.64 -0.54
CA SER A 555 -4.46 14.61 -1.53
C SER A 555 -3.22 14.19 -2.31
N LEU A 556 -3.16 12.92 -2.73
CA LEU A 556 -2.20 12.47 -3.74
C LEU A 556 -2.40 13.23 -5.05
N LYS A 557 -3.64 13.61 -5.40
CA LYS A 557 -3.93 14.50 -6.54
C LYS A 557 -3.09 15.78 -6.51
N TYR A 558 -3.02 16.45 -5.36
CA TYR A 558 -2.27 17.70 -5.21
C TYR A 558 -0.77 17.49 -5.46
N ILE A 559 -0.19 16.43 -4.90
CA ILE A 559 1.24 16.10 -5.08
C ILE A 559 1.52 15.69 -6.53
N MET A 560 0.69 14.83 -7.12
CA MET A 560 0.81 14.43 -8.52
C MET A 560 0.73 15.65 -9.44
N GLN A 561 -0.30 16.48 -9.33
CA GLN A 561 -0.44 17.66 -10.21
C GLN A 561 0.66 18.71 -9.97
N HIS A 562 1.23 18.80 -8.76
CA HIS A 562 2.41 19.65 -8.49
C HIS A 562 3.66 19.14 -9.20
N ILE A 563 3.90 17.83 -9.19
CA ILE A 563 5.04 17.21 -9.87
C ILE A 563 4.84 17.22 -11.40
N GLU A 564 3.66 16.81 -11.88
CA GLU A 564 3.31 16.79 -13.32
C GLU A 564 3.32 18.19 -13.97
N ALA A 565 3.24 19.26 -13.18
CA ALA A 565 3.39 20.65 -13.60
C ALA A 565 4.84 21.18 -13.52
N SER A 566 5.81 20.39 -13.05
CA SER A 566 7.20 20.85 -12.88
C SER A 566 7.83 21.24 -14.22
N PRO A 567 8.49 22.41 -14.32
CA PRO A 567 9.23 22.79 -15.52
C PRO A 567 10.32 21.74 -15.81
N ASN A 568 10.54 21.48 -17.10
CA ASN A 568 11.53 20.54 -17.61
C ASN A 568 11.42 19.11 -17.05
N ILE A 569 10.26 18.68 -16.52
CA ILE A 569 10.07 17.37 -15.87
C ILE A 569 10.65 16.19 -16.68
N THR A 570 10.53 16.22 -18.00
CA THR A 570 11.07 15.21 -18.94
C THR A 570 12.58 14.96 -18.86
N HIS A 571 13.36 15.81 -18.18
CA HIS A 571 14.80 15.64 -17.94
C HIS A 571 15.12 14.82 -16.68
N TYR A 572 14.12 14.61 -15.81
CA TYR A 572 14.25 13.75 -14.63
C TYR A 572 13.87 12.31 -15.01
N ALA A 573 14.73 11.36 -14.65
CA ALA A 573 14.50 9.94 -14.93
C ALA A 573 13.67 9.26 -13.82
N LEU A 574 13.87 9.70 -12.58
CA LEU A 574 13.19 9.21 -11.39
C LEU A 574 12.82 10.38 -10.49
N ILE A 575 11.57 10.41 -10.03
CA ILE A 575 11.08 11.34 -9.02
C ILE A 575 10.47 10.56 -7.85
N GLY A 576 10.80 10.95 -6.62
CA GLY A 576 10.28 10.35 -5.39
C GLY A 576 10.02 11.39 -4.30
N MET A 577 9.64 10.91 -3.11
CA MET A 577 9.31 11.71 -1.94
C MET A 577 9.96 11.13 -0.68
N ARG A 578 10.10 11.91 0.40
CA ARG A 578 10.69 11.40 1.66
C ARG A 578 9.73 10.48 2.42
N LYS A 579 10.23 9.81 3.45
CA LYS A 579 9.36 9.11 4.41
C LYS A 579 8.75 10.07 5.43
N TRP A 580 7.62 9.65 5.98
CA TRP A 580 7.00 10.33 7.12
C TRP A 580 7.56 9.82 8.45
N SER A 581 7.88 10.75 9.36
CA SER A 581 8.14 10.47 10.78
C SER A 581 7.52 11.55 11.66
N SER A 582 7.12 11.16 12.87
CA SER A 582 6.66 12.07 13.93
C SER A 582 7.75 12.99 14.47
N LYS A 583 9.03 12.66 14.21
CA LYS A 583 10.19 13.38 14.73
C LYS A 583 10.94 14.22 13.68
N THR A 584 10.41 14.32 12.46
CA THR A 584 11.01 15.13 11.38
C THR A 584 11.28 16.56 11.84
N GLY A 585 12.56 16.89 12.02
CA GLY A 585 13.01 18.16 12.59
C GLY A 585 13.25 19.25 11.55
N SER A 586 13.38 20.49 12.03
CA SER A 586 13.75 21.69 11.24
C SER A 586 15.11 21.58 10.50
N ARG A 587 15.88 20.50 10.73
CA ARG A 587 17.09 20.15 9.95
C ARG A 587 16.79 19.39 8.66
N GLU A 588 15.85 18.44 8.66
CA GLU A 588 15.61 17.52 7.54
C GLU A 588 15.07 18.24 6.29
N VAL A 589 14.19 19.21 6.48
CA VAL A 589 13.50 19.93 5.38
C VAL A 589 14.29 21.15 4.87
N ARG A 590 15.52 21.38 5.37
CA ARG A 590 16.38 22.52 4.96
C ARG A 590 16.65 22.55 3.45
N LYS A 591 16.90 21.37 2.84
CA LYS A 591 17.09 21.19 1.40
C LYS A 591 15.76 20.75 0.77
N PRO A 592 15.10 21.57 -0.07
CA PRO A 592 13.75 21.24 -0.59
C PRO A 592 13.75 20.03 -1.53
N PHE A 593 14.89 19.78 -2.19
CA PHE A 593 15.13 18.64 -3.07
C PHE A 593 16.46 17.97 -2.69
N SER A 594 16.57 16.66 -2.90
CA SER A 594 17.85 15.94 -2.81
C SER A 594 18.02 14.93 -3.95
N ARG A 595 19.28 14.68 -4.31
CA ARG A 595 19.67 13.70 -5.33
C ARG A 595 20.20 12.46 -4.61
N CYS A 596 19.31 11.50 -4.35
CA CYS A 596 19.59 10.30 -3.56
C CYS A 596 18.74 9.13 -4.07
N HIS A 597 18.81 7.98 -3.40
CA HIS A 597 17.88 6.87 -3.64
C HIS A 597 16.42 7.29 -3.43
N VAL A 598 15.53 6.72 -4.26
CA VAL A 598 14.06 6.86 -4.16
C VAL A 598 13.41 5.50 -3.97
N HIS A 599 12.33 5.45 -3.18
CA HIS A 599 11.72 4.22 -2.67
C HIS A 599 10.21 4.37 -2.54
N ASP A 600 9.50 3.23 -2.54
CA ASP A 600 8.11 3.02 -2.10
C ASP A 600 6.98 3.74 -2.87
N PHE A 601 7.21 4.96 -3.35
CA PHE A 601 6.34 5.68 -4.30
C PHE A 601 7.24 6.40 -5.31
N ILE A 602 7.32 5.87 -6.53
CA ILE A 602 8.30 6.25 -7.54
C ILE A 602 7.57 6.69 -8.81
N ILE A 603 7.89 7.87 -9.34
CA ILE A 603 7.46 8.33 -10.65
C ILE A 603 8.64 8.14 -11.62
N LEU A 604 8.46 7.26 -12.60
CA LEU A 604 9.51 6.76 -13.50
C LEU A 604 9.29 7.29 -14.92
N ASN A 605 10.33 7.89 -15.50
CA ASN A 605 10.40 8.25 -16.91
C ASN A 605 10.88 7.03 -17.71
N VAL A 606 10.01 6.39 -18.48
CA VAL A 606 10.39 5.17 -19.23
C VAL A 606 11.25 5.50 -20.46
N ASP A 607 11.12 6.71 -21.01
CA ASP A 607 11.86 7.19 -22.18
C ASP A 607 13.36 7.35 -21.87
N LEU A 608 13.68 8.12 -20.82
CA LEU A 608 15.07 8.27 -20.37
C LEU A 608 15.71 6.97 -19.86
N THR A 609 14.91 5.99 -19.42
CA THR A 609 15.40 4.75 -18.81
C THR A 609 15.35 3.53 -19.73
N GLN A 610 15.09 3.68 -21.04
CA GLN A 610 15.14 2.57 -22.01
C GLN A 610 16.40 1.70 -21.87
N ASN A 611 17.57 2.34 -21.76
CA ASN A 611 18.88 1.66 -21.68
C ASN A 611 19.25 1.09 -20.28
N VAL A 612 18.41 1.30 -19.26
CA VAL A 612 18.67 0.91 -17.86
C VAL A 612 17.53 0.06 -17.34
N GLN A 613 17.81 -1.18 -16.94
CA GLN A 613 16.77 -2.15 -16.60
C GLN A 613 16.75 -2.56 -15.12
N TYR A 614 15.53 -2.69 -14.59
CA TYR A 614 15.27 -3.41 -13.35
C TYR A 614 15.73 -4.86 -13.49
N ASN A 615 16.24 -5.42 -12.40
CA ASN A 615 16.80 -6.75 -12.39
C ASN A 615 15.71 -7.78 -12.04
N GLN A 616 15.16 -8.47 -13.05
CA GLN A 616 14.08 -9.44 -12.89
C GLN A 616 14.36 -10.53 -11.85
N ASN A 617 15.63 -10.82 -11.58
CA ASN A 617 16.07 -11.84 -10.63
C ASN A 617 16.05 -11.38 -9.16
N ARG A 618 15.77 -10.09 -8.85
CA ARG A 618 15.85 -9.55 -7.49
C ARG A 618 14.62 -9.82 -6.62
N PHE A 619 14.87 -10.21 -5.37
CA PHE A 619 13.83 -10.33 -4.32
C PHE A 619 13.90 -9.21 -3.29
N LEU A 620 15.07 -8.58 -3.12
CA LEU A 620 15.36 -7.50 -2.18
C LEU A 620 16.26 -6.43 -2.84
N CYS A 621 16.11 -5.17 -2.39
CA CYS A 621 16.96 -4.04 -2.79
C CYS A 621 17.02 -3.78 -4.31
N ASP A 622 15.97 -4.15 -5.04
CA ASP A 622 15.85 -3.96 -6.49
C ASP A 622 15.72 -2.48 -6.88
N ASP A 623 15.11 -1.67 -6.01
CA ASP A 623 15.07 -0.21 -6.12
C ASP A 623 16.46 0.42 -5.89
N VAL A 624 17.25 -0.06 -4.92
CA VAL A 624 18.66 0.36 -4.72
C VAL A 624 19.53 -0.01 -5.93
N ASP A 625 19.43 -1.25 -6.42
CA ASP A 625 20.15 -1.74 -7.61
C ASP A 625 19.78 -0.90 -8.85
N PHE A 626 18.50 -0.59 -9.04
CA PHE A 626 18.03 0.27 -10.13
C PHE A 626 18.50 1.72 -10.00
N ASN A 627 18.37 2.34 -8.82
CA ASN A 627 18.77 3.73 -8.57
C ASN A 627 20.27 3.95 -8.86
N LEU A 628 21.14 3.02 -8.46
CA LEU A 628 22.57 3.06 -8.74
C LEU A 628 22.86 2.98 -10.25
N ARG A 629 22.19 2.08 -10.99
CA ARG A 629 22.34 1.98 -12.44
C ARG A 629 21.88 3.26 -13.16
N VAL A 630 20.75 3.84 -12.75
CA VAL A 630 20.20 5.07 -13.33
C VAL A 630 21.15 6.24 -13.10
N HIS A 631 21.69 6.41 -11.88
CA HIS A 631 22.68 7.45 -11.59
C HIS A 631 23.98 7.23 -12.38
N SER A 632 24.51 6.00 -12.43
CA SER A 632 25.71 5.68 -13.22
C SER A 632 25.50 5.78 -14.73
N ALA A 633 24.27 5.75 -15.23
CA ALA A 633 23.95 6.10 -16.63
C ALA A 633 23.92 7.62 -16.89
N GLY A 634 24.22 8.46 -15.89
CA GLY A 634 24.23 9.91 -15.99
C GLY A 634 22.86 10.59 -15.86
N LEU A 635 21.84 9.83 -15.48
CA LEU A 635 20.45 10.30 -15.40
C LEU A 635 20.15 10.97 -14.04
N LEU A 636 19.12 11.81 -14.01
CA LEU A 636 18.75 12.58 -12.81
C LEU A 636 17.68 11.87 -11.98
N LEU A 637 17.98 11.63 -10.70
CA LEU A 637 17.05 11.20 -9.66
C LEU A 637 16.75 12.38 -8.73
N CYS A 638 15.47 12.66 -8.47
CA CYS A 638 15.04 13.79 -7.64
C CYS A 638 14.06 13.36 -6.55
N ARG A 639 14.44 13.54 -5.27
CA ARG A 639 13.54 13.38 -4.13
C ARG A 639 13.01 14.75 -3.70
N PHE A 640 11.69 14.90 -3.67
CA PHE A 640 11.00 16.07 -3.11
C PHE A 640 10.90 15.91 -1.59
N ASN A 641 11.65 16.70 -0.82
CA ASN A 641 11.72 16.56 0.64
C ASN A 641 10.54 17.24 1.37
N ARG A 642 9.83 18.17 0.70
CA ARG A 642 8.58 18.74 1.23
C ARG A 642 7.40 17.77 1.20
N PHE A 643 7.40 16.77 0.33
CA PHE A 643 6.35 15.75 0.26
C PHE A 643 6.78 14.49 1.02
N SER A 644 5.86 13.89 1.78
CA SER A 644 6.14 12.63 2.47
C SER A 644 4.99 11.63 2.36
N VAL A 645 5.31 10.36 2.21
CA VAL A 645 4.34 9.25 2.24
C VAL A 645 4.34 8.54 3.60
N MET A 646 3.15 8.29 4.14
CA MET A 646 2.93 7.37 5.25
C MET A 646 2.73 5.96 4.72
N LYS A 647 3.41 4.97 5.30
CA LYS A 647 3.17 3.54 5.04
C LYS A 647 2.52 2.87 6.24
N LYS A 648 1.40 2.20 6.00
CA LYS A 648 0.64 1.46 7.02
C LYS A 648 1.41 0.21 7.47
N GLN A 649 1.42 -0.08 8.76
CA GLN A 649 1.94 -1.37 9.24
C GLN A 649 1.01 -2.51 8.81
N MET A 650 1.57 -3.55 8.20
CA MET A 650 0.83 -4.70 7.69
C MET A 650 1.44 -5.99 8.21
N ALA A 651 0.63 -6.81 8.90
CA ALA A 651 1.09 -8.06 9.49
C ALA A 651 1.42 -9.13 8.43
N VAL A 652 0.65 -9.15 7.34
CA VAL A 652 0.61 -10.21 6.31
C VAL A 652 1.18 -9.69 4.98
N GLY A 653 1.78 -10.59 4.18
CA GLY A 653 2.28 -10.30 2.83
C GLY A 653 3.51 -9.39 2.78
N GLY A 654 3.91 -8.96 1.57
CA GLY A 654 5.26 -8.44 1.33
C GLY A 654 6.32 -9.53 1.48
N HIS A 655 7.57 -9.16 1.78
CA HIS A 655 8.66 -10.13 1.96
C HIS A 655 8.41 -11.20 3.06
N ARG A 656 7.37 -11.05 3.90
CA ARG A 656 6.97 -12.03 4.91
C ARG A 656 6.29 -13.29 4.34
N SER A 657 5.84 -13.30 3.08
CA SER A 657 5.28 -14.50 2.43
C SER A 657 6.34 -15.43 1.84
N LEU A 658 7.60 -14.99 1.78
CA LEU A 658 8.73 -15.72 1.20
C LEU A 658 9.26 -16.80 2.17
N HIS A 659 8.43 -17.81 2.44
CA HIS A 659 8.78 -18.93 3.33
C HIS A 659 9.75 -19.90 2.67
N ILE A 660 10.94 -20.07 3.25
CA ILE A 660 11.93 -21.07 2.84
C ILE A 660 11.73 -22.33 3.70
N THR A 661 11.19 -23.39 3.10
CA THR A 661 10.94 -24.69 3.77
C THR A 661 11.71 -25.83 3.10
N SER A 662 11.97 -26.89 3.86
CA SER A 662 12.50 -28.15 3.32
C SER A 662 11.38 -28.94 2.63
N LYS A 663 11.66 -29.56 1.47
CA LYS A 663 10.72 -30.48 0.81
C LYS A 663 10.62 -31.87 1.45
N VAL A 664 11.45 -32.17 2.45
CA VAL A 664 11.70 -33.54 2.95
C VAL A 664 11.03 -33.81 4.31
N SER A 665 10.25 -32.88 4.85
CA SER A 665 9.59 -33.03 6.15
C SER A 665 8.18 -32.42 6.18
N ASP A 666 7.19 -33.18 6.63
CA ASP A 666 5.80 -32.74 6.85
C ASP A 666 5.62 -31.70 7.97
N HIS A 667 6.73 -31.17 8.51
CA HIS A 667 6.76 -30.10 9.49
C HIS A 667 7.64 -28.97 8.94
N PRO A 668 7.13 -27.72 8.84
CA PRO A 668 7.87 -26.58 8.34
C PRO A 668 8.86 -26.06 9.39
N VAL A 669 9.95 -26.79 9.59
CA VAL A 669 11.08 -26.34 10.41
C VAL A 669 11.83 -25.22 9.67
N ALA A 670 12.10 -24.11 10.36
CA ALA A 670 12.88 -23.01 9.80
C ALA A 670 14.30 -23.46 9.46
N VAL A 671 14.68 -23.35 8.19
CA VAL A 671 15.99 -23.77 7.68
C VAL A 671 17.02 -22.68 7.98
N VAL A 672 18.19 -23.06 8.53
CA VAL A 672 19.24 -22.11 8.89
C VAL A 672 19.89 -21.54 7.62
N PRO A 673 20.05 -20.22 7.46
CA PRO A 673 20.59 -19.62 6.23
C PRO A 673 21.96 -20.14 5.76
N ALA A 674 22.79 -20.66 6.67
CA ALA A 674 24.02 -21.37 6.34
C ALA A 674 23.82 -22.65 5.49
N GLN A 675 22.58 -23.13 5.32
CA GLN A 675 22.19 -24.31 4.53
C GLN A 675 21.54 -23.93 3.18
N TYR A 676 21.41 -22.63 2.86
CA TYR A 676 20.83 -22.16 1.59
C TYR A 676 21.77 -22.35 0.38
N ILE A 677 23.06 -22.61 0.65
CA ILE A 677 24.11 -22.89 -0.32
C ILE A 677 24.83 -24.18 0.13
N CYS A 678 25.20 -25.02 -0.83
CA CYS A 678 25.91 -26.28 -0.63
C CYS A 678 27.05 -26.46 -1.66
N ALA A 679 27.87 -27.50 -1.50
CA ALA A 679 28.89 -27.86 -2.47
C ALA A 679 28.27 -28.71 -3.61
N PRO A 680 28.78 -28.66 -4.87
CA PRO A 680 28.15 -29.32 -6.01
C PRO A 680 27.77 -30.79 -5.82
N ASP A 681 28.65 -31.59 -5.20
CA ASP A 681 28.47 -33.03 -5.03
C ASP A 681 27.84 -33.44 -3.68
N SER A 682 27.29 -32.49 -2.92
CA SER A 682 26.88 -32.70 -1.52
C SER A 682 25.38 -33.01 -1.32
N LYS A 683 25.08 -34.07 -0.55
CA LYS A 683 23.71 -34.59 -0.34
C LYS A 683 22.96 -33.81 0.74
N HIS A 684 22.39 -32.66 0.38
CA HIS A 684 21.55 -31.84 1.25
C HIS A 684 20.05 -31.91 0.87
N PRO A 685 19.12 -31.65 1.80
CA PRO A 685 17.69 -31.64 1.51
C PRO A 685 17.30 -30.44 0.64
N PHE A 686 16.63 -30.71 -0.49
CA PHE A 686 16.18 -29.67 -1.42
C PHE A 686 15.16 -28.71 -0.78
N LEU A 687 15.40 -27.41 -0.95
CA LEU A 687 14.55 -26.34 -0.43
C LEU A 687 13.46 -25.95 -1.43
N ALA A 688 12.31 -25.55 -0.91
CA ALA A 688 11.14 -25.11 -1.67
C ALA A 688 11.18 -23.61 -2.00
N ALA A 689 12.34 -23.10 -2.43
CA ALA A 689 12.57 -21.67 -2.70
C ALA A 689 13.37 -21.45 -4.00
N PRO A 690 13.26 -20.27 -4.66
CA PRO A 690 14.08 -19.90 -5.81
C PRO A 690 15.56 -19.73 -5.45
N ALA A 691 16.45 -20.09 -6.38
CA ALA A 691 17.91 -19.97 -6.23
C ALA A 691 18.34 -18.54 -5.84
N GLN A 692 17.77 -17.55 -6.52
CA GLN A 692 18.06 -16.12 -6.33
C GLN A 692 17.74 -15.66 -4.90
N LEU A 693 16.58 -16.08 -4.37
CA LEU A 693 16.16 -15.78 -2.99
C LEU A 693 17.07 -16.44 -1.95
N LEU A 694 17.43 -17.72 -2.17
CA LEU A 694 18.37 -18.44 -1.31
C LEU A 694 19.74 -17.74 -1.27
N LEU A 695 20.24 -17.31 -2.43
CA LEU A 695 21.50 -16.60 -2.58
C LEU A 695 21.47 -15.22 -1.90
N GLU A 696 20.46 -14.39 -2.17
CA GLU A 696 20.31 -13.07 -1.53
C GLU A 696 20.24 -13.19 -0.01
N LYS A 697 19.49 -14.17 0.52
CA LYS A 697 19.40 -14.41 1.96
C LYS A 697 20.66 -15.02 2.58
N PHE A 698 21.43 -15.81 1.82
CA PHE A 698 22.75 -16.26 2.27
C PHE A 698 23.72 -15.08 2.34
N LEU A 699 23.84 -14.29 1.28
CA LEU A 699 24.76 -13.14 1.21
C LEU A 699 24.46 -12.11 2.29
N GLN A 700 23.18 -11.79 2.54
CA GLN A 700 22.75 -10.85 3.58
C GLN A 700 23.27 -11.22 5.00
N GLN A 701 23.52 -12.51 5.29
CA GLN A 701 23.84 -12.99 6.64
C GLN A 701 25.22 -13.67 6.79
N HIS A 702 25.73 -14.28 5.72
CA HIS A 702 26.95 -15.11 5.72
C HIS A 702 28.04 -14.61 4.76
N SER A 703 27.88 -13.43 4.15
CA SER A 703 28.91 -12.73 3.38
C SER A 703 30.29 -12.68 4.05
N HIS A 704 30.36 -12.59 5.38
CA HIS A 704 31.61 -12.59 6.16
C HIS A 704 32.47 -13.86 5.98
N ARG A 705 31.89 -14.94 5.43
CA ARG A 705 32.63 -16.16 5.02
C ARG A 705 33.32 -16.00 3.68
N PHE A 706 32.74 -15.21 2.77
CA PHE A 706 33.32 -14.88 1.47
C PHE A 706 34.27 -13.67 1.57
N PHE A 707 33.91 -12.65 2.34
CA PHE A 707 34.62 -11.36 2.39
C PHE A 707 35.11 -11.03 3.82
N PRO A 708 36.03 -11.83 4.40
CA PRO A 708 36.47 -11.67 5.78
C PRO A 708 37.29 -10.40 6.02
N LEU A 709 38.07 -9.94 5.03
CA LEU A 709 38.89 -8.72 5.13
C LEU A 709 38.04 -7.42 5.17
N SER A 710 36.80 -7.49 4.68
CA SER A 710 35.85 -6.38 4.59
C SER A 710 35.03 -6.20 5.87
N LEU A 711 35.07 -7.17 6.78
CA LEU A 711 34.20 -7.24 7.95
C LEU A 711 34.50 -6.07 8.91
N ARG A 712 33.56 -5.12 9.01
CA ARG A 712 33.69 -3.85 9.75
C ARG A 712 34.87 -2.96 9.28
N ASN A 713 35.33 -3.13 8.04
CA ASN A 713 36.53 -2.48 7.51
C ASN A 713 36.20 -1.49 6.39
N HIS A 714 35.75 -0.29 6.78
CA HIS A 714 35.26 0.73 5.83
C HIS A 714 36.32 1.33 4.90
N GLY A 715 37.61 1.19 5.22
CA GLY A 715 38.71 1.62 4.34
C GLY A 715 38.94 0.70 3.14
N HIS A 716 38.43 -0.53 3.18
CA HIS A 716 38.64 -1.54 2.15
C HIS A 716 37.31 -2.22 1.78
N PRO A 717 36.49 -1.61 0.90
CA PRO A 717 35.22 -2.19 0.47
C PRO A 717 35.38 -3.38 -0.48
N VAL A 718 34.29 -4.14 -0.64
CA VAL A 718 34.12 -5.12 -1.74
C VAL A 718 33.68 -4.38 -3.00
N LEU A 719 34.33 -4.63 -4.13
CA LEU A 719 33.93 -4.09 -5.43
C LEU A 719 32.74 -4.86 -6.00
N LEU A 720 31.65 -4.17 -6.34
CA LEU A 720 30.48 -4.70 -7.03
C LEU A 720 30.42 -4.11 -8.44
N VAL A 721 30.35 -4.97 -9.46
CA VAL A 721 30.31 -4.54 -10.88
C VAL A 721 28.90 -4.68 -11.46
N ASP A 722 28.35 -3.59 -11.98
CA ASP A 722 27.02 -3.43 -12.64
C ASP A 722 25.78 -3.85 -11.83
N CYS A 723 25.95 -4.47 -10.66
CA CYS A 723 24.89 -5.20 -9.97
C CYS A 723 25.02 -5.06 -8.45
N TYR A 724 24.15 -4.29 -7.80
CA TYR A 724 24.14 -4.20 -6.34
C TYR A 724 23.57 -5.50 -5.74
N LEU A 725 24.23 -6.00 -4.69
CA LEU A 725 23.81 -7.13 -3.88
C LEU A 725 24.04 -6.80 -2.40
N ASN A 726 23.08 -7.15 -1.55
CA ASN A 726 23.21 -6.93 -0.11
C ASN A 726 24.12 -7.99 0.51
N LEU A 727 25.31 -7.57 0.97
CA LEU A 727 26.28 -8.37 1.72
C LEU A 727 26.16 -8.17 3.26
N GLY A 728 25.04 -7.60 3.72
CA GLY A 728 24.78 -7.27 5.12
C GLY A 728 25.49 -6.00 5.60
N SER A 729 24.92 -5.35 6.62
CA SER A 729 25.38 -4.06 7.16
C SER A 729 26.73 -4.06 7.88
N GLN A 730 27.36 -5.23 8.08
CA GLN A 730 28.74 -5.32 8.58
C GLN A 730 29.81 -5.27 7.47
N ILE A 731 29.41 -5.18 6.20
CA ILE A 731 30.30 -5.08 5.05
C ILE A 731 30.00 -3.81 4.26
N SER A 732 31.07 -3.08 3.93
CA SER A 732 31.05 -1.94 3.02
C SER A 732 31.34 -2.37 1.59
N VAL A 733 30.62 -1.78 0.63
CA VAL A 733 30.66 -2.12 -0.80
C VAL A 733 30.86 -0.88 -1.65
N CYS A 734 31.53 -1.02 -2.79
CA CYS A 734 31.69 0.03 -3.77
C CYS A 734 31.02 -0.41 -5.08
N TYR A 735 30.05 0.35 -5.57
CA TYR A 735 29.35 0.06 -6.83
C TYR A 735 30.02 0.78 -7.99
N VAL A 736 30.29 0.05 -9.08
CA VAL A 736 30.86 0.58 -10.32
C VAL A 736 30.17 -0.08 -11.52
N SER A 737 29.76 0.68 -12.54
CA SER A 737 29.29 0.12 -13.81
C SER A 737 30.44 -0.05 -14.81
N SER A 738 30.42 -1.15 -15.58
CA SER A 738 31.38 -1.39 -16.67
C SER A 738 31.01 -0.66 -17.98
N ARG A 739 29.80 -0.12 -18.07
CA ARG A 739 29.25 0.43 -19.33
C ARG A 739 30.00 1.69 -19.78
N PRO A 740 30.15 1.91 -21.11
CA PRO A 740 30.77 3.13 -21.65
C PRO A 740 30.12 4.41 -21.12
N HIS A 741 30.93 5.45 -20.91
CA HIS A 741 30.51 6.78 -20.42
C HIS A 741 29.81 6.81 -19.05
N SER A 742 29.90 5.74 -18.25
CA SER A 742 29.25 5.67 -16.94
C SER A 742 29.85 6.62 -15.89
N LEU A 743 28.97 7.25 -15.09
CA LEU A 743 29.34 8.06 -13.93
C LEU A 743 29.63 7.15 -12.73
N ASN A 744 30.89 6.79 -12.58
CA ASN A 744 31.41 6.00 -11.46
C ASN A 744 32.08 6.89 -10.41
N ILE A 745 32.16 6.40 -9.17
CA ILE A 745 32.98 6.99 -8.10
C ILE A 745 34.46 6.87 -8.51
N SER A 746 35.29 7.88 -8.19
CA SER A 746 36.74 7.72 -8.37
C SER A 746 37.25 6.58 -7.47
N CYS A 747 37.83 5.57 -8.09
CA CYS A 747 38.35 4.38 -7.42
C CYS A 747 39.88 4.40 -7.27
N SER A 748 40.54 5.52 -7.56
CA SER A 748 42.00 5.69 -7.52
C SER A 748 42.62 5.39 -6.15
N ASP A 749 41.89 5.76 -5.10
CA ASP A 749 42.41 5.81 -3.73
C ASP A 749 42.05 4.55 -2.91
N PHE A 750 41.25 3.65 -3.49
CA PHE A 750 40.72 2.46 -2.81
C PHE A 750 41.53 1.20 -3.15
N MET A 751 42.04 0.54 -2.11
CA MET A 751 42.47 -0.86 -2.15
C MET A 751 41.28 -1.74 -1.76
N PHE A 752 40.79 -2.58 -2.68
CA PHE A 752 39.61 -3.41 -2.47
C PHE A 752 39.93 -4.69 -1.69
N SER A 753 39.03 -5.08 -0.78
CA SER A 753 39.15 -6.31 0.02
C SER A 753 38.55 -7.55 -0.67
N GLY A 754 37.85 -7.35 -1.79
CA GLY A 754 37.34 -8.41 -2.64
C GLY A 754 36.54 -7.89 -3.83
N LEU A 755 36.12 -8.82 -4.69
CA LEU A 755 35.36 -8.56 -5.92
C LEU A 755 34.15 -9.51 -5.99
N LEU A 756 32.96 -8.95 -6.25
CA LEU A 756 31.74 -9.71 -6.52
C LEU A 756 31.26 -9.47 -7.95
N LEU A 757 31.14 -10.56 -8.70
CA LEU A 757 30.72 -10.60 -10.10
C LEU A 757 29.45 -11.44 -10.22
N TYR A 758 28.28 -10.81 -10.38
CA TYR A 758 26.98 -11.50 -10.47
C TYR A 758 26.38 -11.33 -11.87
N LEU A 759 26.20 -12.46 -12.59
CA LEU A 759 25.59 -12.52 -13.93
C LEU A 759 26.16 -11.45 -14.89
N CYS A 760 27.49 -11.39 -14.99
CA CYS A 760 28.21 -10.29 -15.64
C CYS A 760 27.76 -10.00 -17.07
N ASP A 761 27.54 -8.72 -17.36
CA ASP A 761 27.33 -8.23 -18.71
C ASP A 761 28.57 -8.50 -19.59
N SER A 762 28.33 -8.53 -20.90
CA SER A 762 29.31 -8.55 -21.98
C SER A 762 30.37 -7.44 -21.86
N PHE A 763 29.97 -6.25 -21.37
CA PHE A 763 30.86 -5.09 -21.22
C PHE A 763 31.95 -5.25 -20.13
N VAL A 764 31.76 -6.16 -19.16
CA VAL A 764 32.81 -6.46 -18.17
C VAL A 764 33.94 -7.21 -18.88
N GLY A 765 35.16 -6.67 -18.86
CA GLY A 765 36.34 -7.28 -19.49
C GLY A 765 37.58 -7.25 -18.60
N ALA A 766 38.57 -8.09 -18.88
CA ALA A 766 39.82 -8.16 -18.11
C ALA A 766 40.54 -6.80 -18.01
N SER A 767 40.58 -6.03 -19.11
CA SER A 767 41.14 -4.67 -19.18
C SER A 767 40.33 -3.61 -18.40
N PHE A 768 39.10 -3.90 -17.99
CA PHE A 768 38.34 -3.10 -17.04
C PHE A 768 38.69 -3.47 -15.59
N LEU A 769 38.77 -4.76 -15.28
CA LEU A 769 39.10 -5.25 -13.92
C LEU A 769 40.54 -4.88 -13.50
N LYS A 770 41.50 -4.91 -14.44
CA LYS A 770 42.91 -4.52 -14.24
C LYS A 770 43.13 -3.02 -13.91
N LYS A 771 42.06 -2.24 -13.74
CA LYS A 771 42.09 -0.84 -13.26
C LYS A 771 41.97 -0.71 -11.73
N PHE A 772 41.58 -1.78 -11.04
CA PHE A 772 41.31 -1.77 -9.61
C PHE A 772 42.41 -2.52 -8.85
N HIS A 773 42.80 -2.01 -7.68
CA HIS A 773 43.87 -2.58 -6.88
C HIS A 773 43.30 -3.39 -5.70
N PHE A 774 43.76 -4.62 -5.52
CA PHE A 774 43.24 -5.55 -4.51
C PHE A 774 44.26 -5.82 -3.40
N LEU A 775 43.78 -6.01 -2.17
CA LEU A 775 44.62 -6.42 -1.04
C LEU A 775 45.21 -7.82 -1.26
N LYS A 776 46.37 -8.09 -0.67
CA LYS A 776 46.95 -9.45 -0.66
C LYS A 776 46.07 -10.36 0.21
N GLY A 777 45.43 -11.35 -0.40
CA GLY A 777 44.40 -12.17 0.25
C GLY A 777 43.01 -11.55 0.21
N ALA A 778 42.78 -10.55 -0.65
CA ALA A 778 41.44 -10.21 -1.12
C ALA A 778 40.76 -11.44 -1.74
N THR A 779 39.44 -11.40 -1.80
CA THR A 779 38.61 -12.56 -2.14
C THR A 779 37.75 -12.31 -3.36
N LEU A 780 37.54 -13.34 -4.19
CA LEU A 780 36.82 -13.23 -5.47
C LEU A 780 35.61 -14.16 -5.46
N CYS A 781 34.41 -13.59 -5.63
CA CYS A 781 33.17 -14.33 -5.78
C CYS A 781 32.55 -14.08 -7.16
N VAL A 782 32.50 -15.12 -8.00
CA VAL A 782 31.86 -15.09 -9.32
C VAL A 782 30.60 -15.94 -9.28
N ILE A 783 29.47 -15.44 -9.78
CA ILE A 783 28.15 -16.09 -9.73
C ILE A 783 27.51 -16.06 -11.12
N CYS A 784 27.20 -17.25 -11.65
CA CYS A 784 26.67 -17.46 -12.99
C CYS A 784 25.40 -18.34 -12.97
N GLN A 785 24.70 -18.40 -14.11
CA GLN A 785 23.50 -19.25 -14.25
C GLN A 785 23.82 -20.74 -14.09
N ASP A 786 24.93 -21.19 -14.67
CA ASP A 786 25.36 -22.59 -14.62
C ASP A 786 26.90 -22.73 -14.62
N ARG A 787 27.39 -23.97 -14.42
CA ARG A 787 28.84 -24.28 -14.36
C ARG A 787 29.57 -24.01 -15.68
N ASN A 788 28.90 -24.07 -16.83
CA ASN A 788 29.52 -23.76 -18.12
C ASN A 788 29.71 -22.25 -18.29
N SER A 789 28.67 -21.46 -18.02
CA SER A 789 28.74 -19.99 -18.01
C SER A 789 29.78 -19.47 -17.01
N LEU A 790 29.89 -20.13 -15.85
CA LEU A 790 30.91 -19.84 -14.82
C LEU A 790 32.33 -20.01 -15.37
N ARG A 791 32.62 -21.15 -16.00
CA ARG A 791 33.94 -21.43 -16.61
C ARG A 791 34.24 -20.49 -17.77
N GLN A 792 33.27 -20.26 -18.66
CA GLN A 792 33.40 -19.30 -19.75
C GLN A 792 33.70 -17.88 -19.23
N THR A 793 33.02 -17.43 -18.18
CA THR A 793 33.23 -16.10 -17.58
C THR A 793 34.61 -15.98 -16.92
N VAL A 794 35.06 -17.01 -16.21
CA VAL A 794 36.40 -17.05 -15.59
C VAL A 794 37.51 -16.91 -16.63
N VAL A 795 37.43 -17.66 -17.74
CA VAL A 795 38.41 -17.57 -18.84
C VAL A 795 38.30 -16.22 -19.58
N ARG A 796 37.08 -15.76 -19.88
CA ARG A 796 36.80 -14.47 -20.57
C ARG A 796 37.35 -13.24 -19.84
N LEU A 797 37.54 -13.34 -18.53
CA LEU A 797 38.02 -12.26 -17.68
C LEU A 797 39.49 -12.42 -17.23
N GLU A 798 40.21 -13.42 -17.76
CA GLU A 798 41.63 -13.72 -17.44
C GLU A 798 41.90 -13.98 -15.95
N LEU A 799 40.88 -14.44 -15.20
CA LEU A 799 40.93 -14.52 -13.73
C LEU A 799 41.72 -15.73 -13.19
N GLU A 800 42.12 -16.68 -14.05
CA GLU A 800 42.80 -17.92 -13.61
C GLU A 800 44.24 -17.67 -13.12
N ASP A 801 45.01 -16.86 -13.84
CA ASP A 801 46.41 -16.57 -13.51
C ASP A 801 46.55 -15.68 -12.26
N GLU A 802 45.63 -14.73 -12.07
CA GLU A 802 45.67 -13.79 -10.94
C GLU A 802 45.14 -14.41 -9.63
N TRP A 803 44.12 -15.27 -9.67
CA TRP A 803 43.37 -15.70 -8.47
C TRP A 803 43.53 -17.18 -8.08
N GLN A 804 44.18 -18.03 -8.89
CA GLN A 804 44.54 -19.43 -8.55
C GLN A 804 43.37 -20.39 -8.22
N PHE A 805 42.29 -20.30 -9.00
CA PHE A 805 41.08 -21.13 -8.91
C PHE A 805 41.28 -22.64 -8.71
N ARG A 806 40.63 -23.23 -7.69
CA ARG A 806 40.58 -24.69 -7.44
C ARG A 806 39.15 -25.23 -7.55
N LEU A 807 38.99 -26.53 -7.77
CA LEU A 807 37.67 -27.15 -7.97
C LEU A 807 36.85 -27.31 -6.67
N ARG A 808 37.47 -27.07 -5.50
CA ARG A 808 36.81 -27.14 -4.17
C ARG A 808 36.10 -25.84 -3.78
N ASP A 809 36.25 -24.84 -4.63
CA ASP A 809 35.88 -23.44 -4.40
C ASP A 809 34.51 -23.12 -5.03
N GLU A 810 33.94 -24.08 -5.78
CA GLU A 810 32.61 -24.00 -6.39
C GLU A 810 31.51 -24.28 -5.36
N PHE A 811 30.43 -23.50 -5.40
CA PHE A 811 29.21 -23.67 -4.60
C PHE A 811 27.96 -23.58 -5.47
N GLN A 812 26.84 -24.14 -5.00
CA GLN A 812 25.53 -24.03 -5.63
C GLN A 812 24.43 -23.75 -4.62
N THR A 813 23.32 -23.15 -5.05
CA THR A 813 22.15 -22.92 -4.20
C THR A 813 21.38 -24.22 -3.91
N ALA A 814 20.79 -24.35 -2.73
CA ALA A 814 20.15 -25.60 -2.25
C ALA A 814 18.68 -25.79 -2.71
N ASN A 815 18.30 -25.24 -3.86
CA ASN A 815 16.94 -25.26 -4.42
C ASN A 815 16.65 -26.56 -5.17
N ALA A 816 15.36 -26.76 -5.52
CA ALA A 816 14.87 -28.02 -6.09
C ALA A 816 14.73 -28.03 -7.64
N LYS A 817 15.20 -26.99 -8.33
CA LYS A 817 15.19 -26.78 -9.79
C LYS A 817 16.10 -25.60 -10.14
N GLU A 818 17.01 -25.78 -11.11
CA GLU A 818 17.89 -24.75 -11.70
C GLU A 818 18.82 -24.06 -10.68
N ASP A 819 20.01 -24.64 -10.50
CA ASP A 819 20.94 -24.27 -9.43
C ASP A 819 21.85 -23.12 -9.86
N LEU A 820 21.80 -21.98 -9.17
CA LEU A 820 22.80 -20.92 -9.39
C LEU A 820 24.14 -21.38 -8.84
N THR A 821 25.16 -21.41 -9.70
CA THR A 821 26.51 -21.81 -9.30
C THR A 821 27.43 -20.60 -9.18
N GLY A 822 28.13 -20.52 -8.06
CA GLY A 822 29.19 -19.54 -7.84
C GLY A 822 30.51 -20.19 -7.50
N ARG A 823 31.56 -19.38 -7.43
CA ARG A 823 32.91 -19.79 -7.06
C ARG A 823 33.53 -18.72 -6.18
N HIS A 824 34.11 -19.12 -5.06
CA HIS A 824 34.68 -18.23 -4.07
C HIS A 824 36.10 -18.64 -3.65
N ILE A 825 37.05 -17.71 -3.76
CA ILE A 825 38.42 -17.81 -3.24
C ILE A 825 38.61 -16.72 -2.19
#